data_AF-A0A3L8A7B0-F1
#
_entry.id   AF-A0A3L8A7B0-F1
#
_cell.length_a   1.000
_cell.length_b   1.000
_cell.length_c   1.000
_cell.angle_alpha   90.00
_cell.angle_beta   90.00
_cell.angle_gamma   90.00
#
_symmetry.space_group_name_H-M   'P 1'
#
loop_
_entity.id
_entity.type
_entity.pdbx_description
1 polymer ?
#
loop_
_entity_poly.entity_id
_entity_poly.type
_entity_poly.pdbx_seq_one_letter_code
_entity_poly.pdbx_strand_id
1 'polypeptide(L)'
;MEKQIYSYDEAYEESLRYFQGDELAARVWVNKYAVKDSFGNIYEKSPEDMHWRIANEVARIESKYPNALTAKELYDLLDHFRYIVPQGSPMTGIGNDYQVASLSNCFVIGVDGAADSYGAIIKIDEEQVQLMKRRGGVGHDLSHIRPKSSPVNNSALTSTGLVPFMERYSNSTREVAQDGRRGALMLSVSIKHPDSEAFIDAKMTEGKVTGANVSVKLDDAFMQAAIDEKPYVQQYPIDSANPVFTKEIDASTLWKKIVHNAWKSAEPGVLFWDTIIRESVPDCYADLGYKTVSTNPCGEIPLCPYDSCRLLAINLYSYVVNPFKPDAYFDFDLFQKHVALAQRIMDDIIDLELEKIERIMKKIDEDPENEEVKYAERTLWEKIYKKSGQGRRTGVGITAEGDMLAALGLRYGTEEATEFSEKVHKTIALGAYRSSVEMAKERGAFEIYDNKREQNNPFIQRLAEADPALYEDMKKYGRRNIACLTIAPTGTTSLMTQTTSGIEPVFLPVYKRRRKVNPNDTNVHVDFVDETGDAFEEYIVFHHKFVTWMEANGYDPARRYTQEEIDEMVVKSPYYKATSNDVDWLMKVKMQGRIQKWVDHSISVTINLPNDVDENLVNRLYVEAWKSGCKGCTVYRDGSRSGVLISTKSNKDKKEGLPPCKPPTVVEVRPRILEADVVRFQNNKEKWVAFVGLLDGHPYEIFTGLQDDDEGILLPKSVTSGRIIKNVDEDGTKRYDFQFENKRGYKTTIEGLSEKFNKEYWNYAKLISGVLRYRMPIEQVIKLVGSLQLNSENINTWKNGVERALKKYIQDGTEAKGKKCPNCGNETLIYQEGCLICTSCGASRCG
;
A
#
# COMPACT_ATOMS: atom_id res chain seq x y z
N MET A 1 -9.09 -15.74 -39.52
CA MET A 1 -9.65 -16.70 -38.57
C MET A 1 -10.31 -15.90 -37.46
N GLU A 2 -11.58 -16.14 -37.17
CA GLU A 2 -12.19 -15.63 -35.94
C GLU A 2 -11.44 -16.24 -34.75
N LYS A 3 -10.98 -15.40 -33.81
CA LYS A 3 -10.30 -15.87 -32.61
C LYS A 3 -11.33 -16.53 -31.70
N GLN A 4 -11.00 -17.70 -31.16
CA GLN A 4 -11.86 -18.44 -30.24
C GLN A 4 -12.08 -17.62 -28.96
N ILE A 5 -13.31 -17.58 -28.47
CA ILE A 5 -13.72 -16.91 -27.23
C ILE A 5 -14.11 -17.97 -26.22
N TYR A 6 -13.76 -17.76 -24.96
CA TYR A 6 -14.08 -18.61 -23.82
C TYR A 6 -14.97 -17.86 -22.84
N SER A 7 -15.84 -18.60 -22.14
CA SER A 7 -16.55 -18.09 -20.98
C SER A 7 -15.63 -17.98 -19.75
N TYR A 8 -16.04 -17.19 -18.76
CA TYR A 8 -15.31 -17.09 -17.49
C TYR A 8 -15.19 -18.46 -16.80
N ASP A 9 -16.28 -19.25 -16.81
CA ASP A 9 -16.31 -20.56 -16.13
C ASP A 9 -15.36 -21.56 -16.81
N GLU A 10 -15.31 -21.60 -18.15
CA GLU A 10 -14.36 -22.44 -18.88
C GLU A 10 -12.90 -22.08 -18.58
N ALA A 11 -12.58 -20.78 -18.56
CA ALA A 11 -11.24 -20.31 -18.24
C ALA A 11 -10.88 -20.59 -16.77
N TYR A 12 -11.85 -20.43 -15.87
CA TYR A 12 -11.69 -20.69 -14.44
C TYR A 12 -11.46 -22.18 -14.15
N GLU A 13 -12.25 -23.07 -14.74
CA GLU A 13 -12.10 -24.52 -14.53
C GLU A 13 -10.75 -25.06 -15.04
N GLU A 14 -10.27 -24.56 -16.19
CA GLU A 14 -8.96 -24.94 -16.72
C GLU A 14 -7.83 -24.37 -15.85
N SER A 15 -7.96 -23.13 -15.40
CA SER A 15 -7.01 -22.51 -14.46
C SER A 15 -6.99 -23.21 -13.11
N LEU A 16 -8.14 -23.67 -12.62
CA LEU A 16 -8.25 -24.41 -11.37
C LEU A 16 -7.52 -25.76 -11.48
N ARG A 17 -7.63 -26.44 -12.63
CA ARG A 17 -6.86 -27.65 -12.92
C ARG A 17 -5.36 -27.36 -12.99
N TYR A 18 -4.97 -26.28 -13.66
CA TYR A 18 -3.57 -25.84 -13.76
C TYR A 18 -2.94 -25.55 -12.38
N PHE A 19 -3.67 -24.89 -11.48
CA PHE A 19 -3.21 -24.59 -10.11
C PHE A 19 -3.57 -25.67 -9.08
N GLN A 20 -3.86 -26.90 -9.52
CA GLN A 20 -4.10 -28.06 -8.65
C GLN A 20 -5.20 -27.82 -7.59
N GLY A 21 -6.23 -27.06 -7.92
CA GLY A 21 -7.37 -26.76 -7.03
C GLY A 21 -7.26 -25.46 -6.24
N ASP A 22 -6.22 -24.63 -6.42
CA ASP A 22 -6.14 -23.32 -5.79
C ASP A 22 -7.09 -22.31 -6.47
N GLU A 23 -8.29 -22.16 -5.89
CA GLU A 23 -9.31 -21.23 -6.37
C GLU A 23 -8.84 -19.77 -6.40
N LEU A 24 -7.99 -19.36 -5.44
CA LEU A 24 -7.54 -17.97 -5.36
C LEU A 24 -6.60 -17.67 -6.54
N ALA A 25 -5.63 -18.54 -6.80
CA ALA A 25 -4.73 -18.41 -7.94
C ALA A 25 -5.51 -18.42 -9.26
N ALA A 26 -6.43 -19.38 -9.43
CA ALA A 26 -7.27 -19.49 -10.62
C ALA A 26 -8.12 -18.23 -10.87
N ARG A 27 -8.86 -17.74 -9.86
CA ARG A 27 -9.67 -16.51 -9.99
C ARG A 27 -8.80 -15.30 -10.29
N VAL A 28 -7.65 -15.18 -9.63
CA VAL A 28 -6.74 -14.05 -9.84
C VAL A 28 -6.22 -14.04 -11.27
N TRP A 29 -5.84 -15.20 -11.82
CA TRP A 29 -5.36 -15.30 -13.19
C TRP A 29 -6.44 -14.91 -14.20
N VAL A 30 -7.64 -15.50 -14.13
CA VAL A 30 -8.73 -15.21 -15.09
C VAL A 30 -9.10 -13.73 -15.04
N ASN A 31 -9.19 -13.14 -13.85
CA ASN A 31 -9.63 -11.75 -13.71
C ASN A 31 -8.57 -10.72 -14.16
N LYS A 32 -7.28 -11.01 -13.96
CA LYS A 32 -6.20 -10.02 -14.14
C LYS A 32 -5.28 -10.25 -15.34
N TYR A 33 -5.13 -11.49 -15.79
CA TYR A 33 -4.06 -11.87 -16.72
C TYR A 33 -4.56 -12.50 -18.02
N ALA A 34 -5.68 -13.24 -17.98
CA ALA A 34 -6.30 -13.73 -19.20
C ALA A 34 -6.63 -12.57 -20.14
N VAL A 35 -6.23 -12.67 -21.41
CA VAL A 35 -6.50 -11.64 -22.41
C VAL A 35 -8.00 -11.47 -22.61
N LYS A 36 -8.47 -10.24 -22.45
CA LYS A 36 -9.87 -9.84 -22.64
C LYS A 36 -9.99 -8.53 -23.41
N ASP A 37 -11.09 -8.40 -24.15
CA ASP A 37 -11.49 -7.14 -24.79
C ASP A 37 -12.38 -6.27 -23.87
N SER A 38 -12.77 -5.10 -24.37
CA SER A 38 -13.65 -4.17 -23.67
C SER A 38 -15.08 -4.67 -23.47
N PHE A 39 -15.50 -5.74 -24.16
CA PHE A 39 -16.81 -6.36 -24.00
C PHE A 39 -16.77 -7.51 -22.97
N GLY A 40 -15.59 -7.85 -22.45
CA GLY A 40 -15.39 -8.93 -21.49
C GLY A 40 -15.22 -10.31 -22.14
N ASN A 41 -15.03 -10.38 -23.46
CA ASN A 41 -14.72 -11.64 -24.13
C ASN A 41 -13.32 -12.10 -23.76
N ILE A 42 -13.17 -13.35 -23.30
CA ILE A 42 -11.88 -13.94 -22.90
C ILE A 42 -11.31 -14.73 -24.07
N TYR A 43 -10.02 -14.54 -24.37
CA TYR A 43 -9.32 -15.15 -25.51
C TYR A 43 -8.25 -16.18 -25.11
N GLU A 44 -8.05 -16.39 -23.81
CA GLU A 44 -7.13 -17.38 -23.26
C GLU A 44 -7.89 -18.30 -22.31
N LYS A 45 -7.84 -19.59 -22.56
CA LYS A 45 -8.52 -20.57 -21.73
C LYS A 45 -7.72 -20.88 -20.47
N SER A 46 -6.39 -20.85 -20.56
CA SER A 46 -5.52 -21.31 -19.49
C SER A 46 -4.24 -20.48 -19.35
N PRO A 47 -3.56 -20.54 -18.19
CA PRO A 47 -2.22 -19.95 -18.03
C PRO A 47 -1.20 -20.45 -19.06
N GLU A 48 -1.36 -21.69 -19.55
CA GLU A 48 -0.53 -22.24 -20.62
C GLU A 48 -0.63 -21.42 -21.92
N ASP A 49 -1.84 -20.98 -22.31
CA ASP A 49 -2.04 -20.13 -23.48
C ASP A 49 -1.29 -18.80 -23.35
N MET A 50 -1.30 -18.22 -22.14
CA MET A 50 -0.54 -17.01 -21.82
C MET A 50 0.97 -17.24 -21.95
N HIS A 51 1.49 -18.36 -21.44
CA HIS A 51 2.92 -18.67 -21.57
C HIS A 51 3.34 -18.79 -23.03
N TRP A 52 2.54 -19.44 -23.86
CA TRP A 52 2.77 -19.49 -25.30
C TRP A 52 2.69 -18.12 -25.95
N ARG A 53 1.71 -17.27 -25.60
CA ARG A 53 1.64 -15.90 -26.11
C ARG A 53 2.92 -15.13 -25.80
N ILE A 54 3.39 -15.18 -24.56
CA ILE A 54 4.61 -14.46 -24.14
C ILE A 54 5.84 -15.03 -24.84
N ALA A 55 6.00 -16.35 -24.84
CA ALA A 55 7.13 -17.02 -25.47
C ALA A 55 7.24 -16.74 -26.97
N ASN A 56 6.11 -16.73 -27.70
CA ASN A 56 6.08 -16.43 -29.13
C ASN A 56 6.49 -14.98 -29.43
N GLU A 57 6.03 -14.02 -28.63
CA GLU A 57 6.42 -12.62 -28.81
C GLU A 57 7.88 -12.34 -28.46
N VAL A 58 8.40 -12.99 -27.42
CA VAL A 58 9.84 -12.90 -27.09
C VAL A 58 10.67 -13.57 -28.18
N ALA A 59 10.27 -14.74 -28.69
CA ALA A 59 10.94 -15.39 -29.82
C ALA A 59 10.95 -14.53 -31.09
N ARG A 60 9.87 -13.76 -31.32
CA ARG A 60 9.79 -12.79 -32.43
C ARG A 60 10.86 -11.72 -32.30
N ILE A 61 11.12 -11.20 -31.10
CA ILE A 61 12.21 -10.25 -30.87
C ILE A 61 13.58 -10.93 -31.00
N GLU A 62 13.76 -12.09 -30.37
CA GLU A 62 15.00 -12.88 -30.45
C GLU A 62 15.43 -13.14 -31.90
N SER A 63 14.47 -13.37 -32.81
CA SER A 63 14.74 -13.59 -34.25
C SER A 63 15.44 -12.41 -34.96
N LYS A 64 15.44 -11.21 -34.35
CA LYS A 64 16.17 -10.03 -34.83
C LYS A 64 17.67 -10.10 -34.52
N TYR A 65 18.09 -11.00 -33.64
CA TYR A 65 19.45 -11.10 -33.11
C TYR A 65 20.10 -12.47 -33.37
N PRO A 66 21.45 -12.56 -33.33
CA PRO A 66 22.14 -13.85 -33.37
C PRO A 66 21.79 -14.74 -32.16
N ASN A 67 21.97 -16.06 -32.33
CA ASN A 67 21.74 -17.06 -31.29
C ASN A 67 20.32 -16.99 -30.68
N ALA A 68 19.32 -16.77 -31.55
CA ALA A 68 17.93 -16.60 -31.15
C ALA A 68 17.39 -17.82 -30.37
N LEU A 69 16.76 -17.55 -29.22
CA LEU A 69 16.00 -18.55 -28.47
C LEU A 69 14.72 -18.92 -29.23
N THR A 70 14.38 -20.20 -29.23
CA THR A 70 13.12 -20.69 -29.80
C THR A 70 11.95 -20.43 -28.85
N ALA A 71 10.74 -20.32 -29.41
CA ALA A 71 9.53 -20.18 -28.60
C ALA A 71 9.33 -21.35 -27.61
N LYS A 72 9.79 -22.56 -27.95
CA LYS A 72 9.70 -23.72 -27.05
C LYS A 72 10.65 -23.59 -25.86
N GLU A 73 11.91 -23.17 -26.08
CA GLU A 73 12.86 -22.93 -24.99
C GLU A 73 12.36 -21.84 -24.04
N LEU A 74 11.76 -20.77 -24.58
CA LEU A 74 11.15 -19.71 -23.80
C LEU A 74 9.92 -20.18 -23.02
N TYR A 75 9.05 -20.95 -23.66
CA TYR A 75 7.89 -21.54 -23.00
C TYR A 75 8.31 -22.43 -21.82
N ASP A 76 9.31 -23.29 -21.99
CA ASP A 76 9.76 -24.21 -20.95
C ASP A 76 10.32 -23.49 -19.70
N LEU A 77 10.78 -22.24 -19.85
CA LEU A 77 11.20 -21.39 -18.73
C LEU A 77 10.02 -20.77 -17.97
N LEU A 78 8.94 -20.44 -18.68
CA LEU A 78 7.75 -19.75 -18.17
C LEU A 78 6.70 -20.72 -17.62
N ASP A 79 6.67 -21.93 -18.17
CA ASP A 79 5.67 -22.94 -17.90
C ASP A 79 5.53 -23.23 -16.39
N HIS A 80 4.29 -23.38 -15.93
CA HIS A 80 3.95 -23.59 -14.52
C HIS A 80 4.49 -22.53 -13.55
N PHE A 81 4.89 -21.36 -14.06
CA PHE A 81 5.63 -20.35 -13.27
C PHE A 81 6.84 -20.96 -12.55
N ARG A 82 7.41 -22.02 -13.15
CA ARG A 82 8.38 -22.88 -12.46
C ARG A 82 9.68 -22.15 -12.28
N TYR A 83 10.25 -21.55 -13.32
CA TYR A 83 11.58 -20.94 -13.23
C TYR A 83 11.55 -19.43 -13.35
N ILE A 84 10.98 -18.93 -14.44
CA ILE A 84 10.96 -17.51 -14.80
C ILE A 84 9.51 -17.03 -14.76
N VAL A 85 9.27 -15.97 -14.00
CA VAL A 85 7.94 -15.44 -13.71
C VAL A 85 7.86 -14.00 -14.18
N PRO A 86 7.23 -13.71 -15.33
CA PRO A 86 6.98 -12.35 -15.76
C PRO A 86 6.08 -11.65 -14.74
N GLN A 87 6.32 -10.37 -14.47
CA GLN A 87 5.45 -9.62 -13.56
C GLN A 87 4.15 -9.14 -14.23
N GLY A 88 3.33 -8.43 -13.45
CA GLY A 88 1.96 -8.09 -13.82
C GLY A 88 1.80 -7.39 -15.18
N SER A 89 2.53 -6.29 -15.43
CA SER A 89 2.42 -5.60 -16.73
C SER A 89 2.91 -6.46 -17.92
N PRO A 90 4.07 -7.14 -17.85
CA PRO A 90 4.47 -8.11 -18.88
C PRO A 90 3.42 -9.20 -19.17
N MET A 91 2.88 -9.85 -18.13
CA MET A 91 1.87 -10.91 -18.30
C MET A 91 0.61 -10.41 -19.02
N THR A 92 0.09 -9.24 -18.64
CA THR A 92 -1.11 -8.66 -19.26
C THR A 92 -0.83 -8.09 -20.66
N GLY A 93 0.37 -7.55 -20.90
CA GLY A 93 0.63 -6.66 -22.04
C GLY A 93 1.31 -7.31 -23.26
N ILE A 94 2.20 -8.27 -23.07
CA ILE A 94 2.97 -8.88 -24.17
C ILE A 94 2.02 -9.65 -25.10
N GLY A 95 2.02 -9.36 -26.40
CA GLY A 95 1.11 -10.00 -27.35
C GLY A 95 -0.38 -9.65 -27.19
N ASN A 96 -0.72 -8.66 -26.34
CA ASN A 96 -2.10 -8.20 -26.18
C ASN A 96 -2.43 -7.08 -27.18
N ASP A 97 -3.34 -7.38 -28.11
CA ASP A 97 -3.80 -6.44 -29.13
C ASP A 97 -5.08 -5.69 -28.78
N TYR A 98 -5.77 -6.07 -27.71
CA TYR A 98 -7.05 -5.48 -27.33
C TYR A 98 -6.89 -4.26 -26.42
N GLN A 99 -5.71 -4.11 -25.81
CA GLN A 99 -5.40 -3.00 -24.90
C GLN A 99 -4.12 -2.28 -25.33
N VAL A 100 -4.19 -0.94 -25.38
CA VAL A 100 -3.03 -0.08 -25.61
C VAL A 100 -2.46 0.34 -24.25
N ALA A 101 -1.50 -0.44 -23.76
CA ALA A 101 -0.84 -0.26 -22.47
C ALA A 101 0.68 -0.44 -22.58
N SER A 102 1.41 0.05 -21.58
CA SER A 102 2.84 -0.17 -21.42
C SER A 102 3.10 -1.50 -20.72
N LEU A 103 4.23 -2.14 -21.04
CA LEU A 103 4.78 -3.31 -20.35
C LEU A 103 5.51 -2.93 -19.07
N SER A 104 5.85 -1.67 -18.90
CA SER A 104 6.49 -1.17 -17.68
C SER A 104 5.48 -1.13 -16.53
N ASN A 105 5.90 -1.59 -15.35
CA ASN A 105 5.06 -1.60 -14.16
C ASN A 105 4.98 -0.24 -13.50
N CYS A 106 6.08 0.52 -13.51
CA CYS A 106 6.20 1.79 -12.83
C CYS A 106 7.16 2.76 -13.54
N PHE A 107 7.05 4.04 -13.19
CA PHE A 107 7.82 5.15 -13.73
C PHE A 107 8.16 6.15 -12.64
N VAL A 108 9.20 6.96 -12.87
CA VAL A 108 9.41 8.22 -12.14
C VAL A 108 9.33 9.35 -13.15
N ILE A 109 8.61 10.41 -12.82
CA ILE A 109 8.52 11.60 -13.67
C ILE A 109 8.99 12.84 -12.91
N GLY A 110 9.51 13.79 -13.66
CA GLY A 110 10.08 15.02 -13.14
C GLY A 110 10.38 15.98 -14.28
N VAL A 111 10.46 17.27 -13.96
CA VAL A 111 10.78 18.31 -14.93
C VAL A 111 12.23 18.72 -14.74
N ASP A 112 12.99 18.76 -15.84
CA ASP A 112 14.37 19.22 -15.83
C ASP A 112 14.44 20.73 -15.47
N GLY A 113 15.42 21.10 -14.66
CA GLY A 113 15.65 22.50 -14.26
C GLY A 113 14.73 23.00 -13.14
N ALA A 114 14.43 24.30 -13.15
CA ALA A 114 13.63 24.93 -12.09
C ALA A 114 12.13 24.61 -12.25
N ALA A 115 11.65 23.64 -11.48
CA ALA A 115 10.27 23.13 -11.53
C ALA A 115 9.34 23.70 -10.43
N ASP A 116 9.76 24.72 -9.70
CA ASP A 116 9.00 25.33 -8.59
C ASP A 116 7.93 26.32 -9.08
N SER A 117 6.88 25.81 -9.75
CA SER A 117 5.78 26.61 -10.29
C SER A 117 4.48 25.79 -10.44
N TYR A 118 3.32 26.47 -10.47
CA TYR A 118 2.05 25.80 -10.77
C TYR A 118 2.06 25.11 -12.15
N GLY A 119 2.71 25.70 -13.15
CA GLY A 119 2.80 25.09 -14.49
C GLY A 119 3.48 23.72 -14.45
N ALA A 120 4.59 23.61 -13.72
CA ALA A 120 5.27 22.34 -13.53
C ALA A 120 4.45 21.35 -12.68
N ILE A 121 3.86 21.81 -11.58
CA ILE A 121 3.04 20.97 -10.69
C ILE A 121 1.87 20.33 -11.45
N ILE A 122 1.14 21.13 -12.23
CA ILE A 122 -0.03 20.66 -13.00
C ILE A 122 0.41 19.78 -14.18
N LYS A 123 1.51 20.10 -14.85
CA LYS A 123 2.07 19.24 -15.90
C LYS A 123 2.45 17.85 -15.37
N ILE A 124 3.08 17.79 -14.20
CA ILE A 124 3.46 16.52 -13.56
C ILE A 124 2.21 15.69 -13.20
N ASP A 125 1.16 16.35 -12.72
CA ASP A 125 -0.14 15.72 -12.41
C ASP A 125 -0.81 15.14 -13.66
N GLU A 126 -0.77 15.90 -14.77
CA GLU A 126 -1.24 15.44 -16.06
C GLU A 126 -0.42 14.22 -16.55
N GLU A 127 0.91 14.30 -16.54
CA GLU A 127 1.79 13.18 -16.92
C GLU A 127 1.53 11.93 -16.05
N GLN A 128 1.30 12.11 -14.73
CA GLN A 128 0.94 11.03 -13.80
C GLN A 128 -0.33 10.30 -14.25
N VAL A 129 -1.39 11.05 -14.54
CA VAL A 129 -2.68 10.50 -14.99
C VAL A 129 -2.51 9.72 -16.30
N GLN A 130 -1.73 10.24 -17.25
CA GLN A 130 -1.49 9.58 -18.53
C GLN A 130 -0.73 8.24 -18.37
N LEU A 131 0.22 8.16 -17.44
CA LEU A 131 0.91 6.90 -17.14
C LEU A 131 -0.03 5.89 -16.47
N MET A 132 -0.84 6.36 -15.52
CA MET A 132 -1.81 5.50 -14.85
C MET A 132 -2.87 4.99 -15.82
N LYS A 133 -3.30 5.78 -16.81
CA LYS A 133 -4.19 5.32 -17.90
C LYS A 133 -3.60 4.11 -18.65
N ARG A 134 -2.26 4.00 -18.71
CA ARG A 134 -1.52 2.91 -19.36
C ARG A 134 -1.01 1.83 -18.39
N ARG A 135 -1.61 1.71 -17.20
CA ARG A 135 -1.27 0.75 -16.12
C ARG A 135 0.09 0.99 -15.44
N GLY A 136 0.66 2.19 -15.54
CA GLY A 136 1.89 2.56 -14.84
C GLY A 136 1.65 3.06 -13.41
N GLY A 137 2.43 2.57 -12.45
CA GLY A 137 2.60 3.24 -11.15
C GLY A 137 3.61 4.40 -11.25
N VAL A 138 3.49 5.43 -10.42
CA VAL A 138 4.29 6.67 -10.58
C VAL A 138 4.98 7.06 -9.28
N GLY A 139 6.23 7.51 -9.36
CA GLY A 139 6.95 8.13 -8.25
C GLY A 139 7.28 9.60 -8.52
N HIS A 140 7.16 10.43 -7.48
CA HIS A 140 7.50 11.85 -7.50
C HIS A 140 8.37 12.25 -6.33
N ASP A 141 9.29 13.18 -6.61
CA ASP A 141 9.97 13.93 -5.58
C ASP A 141 9.42 15.35 -5.47
N LEU A 142 8.97 15.73 -4.28
CA LEU A 142 8.39 17.05 -4.01
C LEU A 142 9.42 18.07 -3.50
N SER A 143 10.69 17.66 -3.37
CA SER A 143 11.77 18.50 -2.80
C SER A 143 12.09 19.76 -3.61
N HIS A 144 11.57 19.87 -4.83
CA HIS A 144 11.72 21.02 -5.72
C HIS A 144 10.67 22.12 -5.49
N ILE A 145 9.65 21.88 -4.67
CA ILE A 145 8.58 22.85 -4.39
C ILE A 145 8.96 23.67 -3.16
N ARG A 146 8.86 25.01 -3.23
CA ARG A 146 9.23 25.89 -2.12
C ARG A 146 8.44 25.63 -0.83
N PRO A 147 9.06 25.83 0.35
CA PRO A 147 8.39 25.59 1.62
C PRO A 147 7.24 26.57 1.86
N LYS A 148 6.34 26.19 2.77
CA LYS A 148 5.21 27.02 3.19
C LYS A 148 5.67 28.41 3.64
N SER A 149 4.85 29.41 3.36
CA SER A 149 5.10 30.83 3.65
C SER A 149 6.25 31.47 2.85
N SER A 150 6.87 30.75 1.91
CA SER A 150 7.84 31.35 0.98
C SER A 150 7.17 32.45 0.14
N PRO A 151 7.83 33.60 -0.08
CA PRO A 151 7.30 34.66 -0.93
C PRO A 151 7.01 34.18 -2.37
N VAL A 152 5.89 34.61 -2.93
CA VAL A 152 5.50 34.39 -4.33
C VAL A 152 4.92 35.69 -4.91
N ASN A 153 5.01 35.85 -6.23
CA ASN A 153 4.53 37.04 -6.94
C ASN A 153 3.08 36.91 -7.44
N ASN A 154 2.30 35.96 -6.90
CA ASN A 154 0.90 35.77 -7.26
C ASN A 154 -0.03 36.42 -6.23
N SER A 155 -1.35 36.29 -6.43
CA SER A 155 -2.36 36.86 -5.53
C SER A 155 -2.31 36.37 -4.08
N ALA A 156 -1.72 35.19 -3.82
CA ALA A 156 -1.59 34.65 -2.48
C ALA A 156 -0.43 35.26 -1.69
N LEU A 157 0.54 35.91 -2.36
CA LEU A 157 1.78 36.50 -1.83
C LEU A 157 2.72 35.52 -1.08
N THR A 158 2.22 34.35 -0.68
CA THR A 158 2.94 33.29 0.03
C THR A 158 2.57 31.90 -0.51
N SER A 159 3.51 30.96 -0.45
CA SER A 159 3.31 29.55 -0.81
C SER A 159 2.54 28.78 0.26
N THR A 160 1.74 27.80 -0.18
CA THR A 160 1.04 26.86 0.72
C THR A 160 1.89 25.66 1.16
N GLY A 161 3.08 25.48 0.57
CA GLY A 161 3.99 24.37 0.86
C GLY A 161 3.58 23.05 0.21
N LEU A 162 4.18 21.94 0.67
CA LEU A 162 4.06 20.62 0.01
C LEU A 162 2.69 19.95 0.16
N VAL A 163 2.11 19.99 1.37
CA VAL A 163 0.98 19.12 1.76
C VAL A 163 -0.25 19.24 0.84
N PRO A 164 -0.69 20.45 0.43
CA PRO A 164 -1.83 20.57 -0.48
C PRO A 164 -1.63 19.89 -1.84
N PHE A 165 -0.39 19.86 -2.34
CA PHE A 165 -0.07 19.18 -3.60
C PHE A 165 -0.02 17.67 -3.44
N MET A 166 0.34 17.16 -2.25
CA MET A 166 0.22 15.73 -1.94
C MET A 166 -1.23 15.25 -2.02
N GLU A 167 -2.18 16.03 -1.47
CA GLU A 167 -3.61 15.73 -1.54
C GLU A 167 -4.08 15.70 -3.01
N ARG A 168 -3.63 16.65 -3.83
CA ARG A 168 -3.93 16.69 -5.26
C ARG A 168 -3.47 15.41 -5.98
N TYR A 169 -2.18 15.10 -5.94
CA TYR A 169 -1.64 13.92 -6.64
C TYR A 169 -2.29 12.61 -6.16
N SER A 170 -2.57 12.52 -4.85
CA SER A 170 -3.31 11.40 -4.25
C SER A 170 -4.74 11.27 -4.82
N ASN A 171 -5.45 12.38 -5.02
CA ASN A 171 -6.81 12.35 -5.57
C ASN A 171 -6.79 11.95 -7.05
N SER A 172 -5.93 12.54 -7.87
CA SER A 172 -5.75 12.16 -9.28
C SER A 172 -5.48 10.66 -9.43
N THR A 173 -4.69 10.07 -8.53
CA THR A 173 -4.39 8.63 -8.52
C THR A 173 -5.64 7.76 -8.36
N ARG A 174 -6.63 8.21 -7.59
CA ARG A 174 -7.86 7.46 -7.31
C ARG A 174 -8.90 7.59 -8.42
N GLU A 175 -8.81 8.64 -9.23
CA GLU A 175 -9.74 8.90 -10.33
C GLU A 175 -9.50 7.98 -11.54
N VAL A 176 -8.27 7.50 -11.73
CA VAL A 176 -7.91 6.69 -12.90
C VAL A 176 -8.22 5.20 -12.67
N ALA A 177 -9.12 4.63 -13.48
CA ALA A 177 -9.43 3.21 -13.47
C ALA A 177 -8.42 2.38 -14.29
N GLN A 178 -8.07 1.18 -13.81
CA GLN A 178 -7.12 0.28 -14.48
C GLN A 178 -7.60 -1.19 -14.49
N ASP A 179 -8.88 -1.45 -14.78
CA ASP A 179 -9.44 -2.80 -14.98
C ASP A 179 -9.00 -3.81 -13.89
N GLY A 180 -9.42 -3.55 -12.64
CA GLY A 180 -9.08 -4.39 -11.48
C GLY A 180 -7.72 -4.10 -10.83
N ARG A 181 -6.92 -3.18 -11.36
CA ARG A 181 -5.73 -2.60 -10.70
C ARG A 181 -6.06 -1.21 -10.13
N ARG A 182 -5.51 -0.88 -8.96
CA ARG A 182 -5.58 0.47 -8.37
C ARG A 182 -4.34 1.25 -8.82
N GLY A 183 -4.51 2.54 -9.11
CA GLY A 183 -3.38 3.46 -9.28
C GLY A 183 -2.46 3.42 -8.06
N ALA A 184 -1.15 3.52 -8.30
CA ALA A 184 -0.14 3.44 -7.26
C ALA A 184 0.83 4.62 -7.40
N LEU A 185 1.03 5.35 -6.30
CA LEU A 185 1.81 6.57 -6.26
C LEU A 185 2.84 6.53 -5.13
N MET A 186 4.09 6.92 -5.40
CA MET A 186 5.10 7.26 -4.39
C MET A 186 5.27 8.77 -4.35
N LEU A 187 5.18 9.37 -3.17
CA LEU A 187 5.63 10.73 -2.90
C LEU A 187 6.85 10.68 -2.00
N SER A 188 7.93 11.33 -2.42
CA SER A 188 9.14 11.48 -1.63
C SER A 188 9.49 12.94 -1.33
N VAL A 189 10.16 13.18 -0.21
CA VAL A 189 10.78 14.47 0.10
C VAL A 189 12.16 14.27 0.75
N SER A 190 13.10 15.15 0.48
CA SER A 190 14.38 15.21 1.19
C SER A 190 14.21 15.68 2.63
N ILE A 191 14.93 15.06 3.57
CA ILE A 191 14.98 15.49 4.97
C ILE A 191 15.58 16.89 5.14
N LYS A 192 16.40 17.33 4.16
CA LYS A 192 16.90 18.71 4.05
C LYS A 192 15.78 19.72 3.88
N HIS A 193 14.62 19.32 3.36
CA HIS A 193 13.56 20.24 3.02
C HIS A 193 12.87 20.80 4.29
N PRO A 194 12.65 22.13 4.41
CA PRO A 194 12.02 22.73 5.60
C PRO A 194 10.60 22.25 5.91
N ASP A 195 9.83 21.87 4.88
CA ASP A 195 8.48 21.28 5.04
C ASP A 195 8.50 19.76 5.27
N SER A 196 9.65 19.10 5.38
CA SER A 196 9.71 17.64 5.57
C SER A 196 8.97 17.19 6.84
N GLU A 197 9.00 17.99 7.91
CA GLU A 197 8.26 17.70 9.14
C GLU A 197 6.74 17.67 8.93
N ALA A 198 6.21 18.56 8.09
CA ALA A 198 4.77 18.63 7.78
C ALA A 198 4.37 17.52 6.80
N PHE A 199 5.28 17.15 5.90
CA PHE A 199 5.13 16.00 5.01
C PHE A 199 5.03 14.69 5.79
N ILE A 200 5.86 14.50 6.83
CA ILE A 200 5.83 13.33 7.74
C ILE A 200 4.47 13.18 8.44
N ASP A 201 3.79 14.30 8.74
CA ASP A 201 2.46 14.30 9.38
C ASP A 201 1.29 14.14 8.39
N ALA A 202 1.54 14.22 7.08
CA ALA A 202 0.46 14.34 6.08
C ALA A 202 -0.54 13.18 6.13
N LYS A 203 -0.08 11.98 6.51
CA LYS A 203 -0.91 10.77 6.66
C LYS A 203 -1.47 10.53 8.05
N MET A 204 -1.13 11.36 9.03
CA MET A 204 -1.71 11.27 10.38
C MET A 204 -3.16 11.73 10.41
N THR A 205 -3.58 12.52 9.41
CA THR A 205 -4.98 12.91 9.23
C THR A 205 -5.67 11.95 8.27
N GLU A 206 -6.64 11.21 8.78
CA GLU A 206 -7.42 10.25 7.99
C GLU A 206 -8.12 10.94 6.80
N GLY A 207 -8.22 10.24 5.68
CA GLY A 207 -8.93 10.70 4.48
C GLY A 207 -8.17 11.68 3.56
N LYS A 208 -7.06 12.29 3.99
CA LYS A 208 -6.34 13.30 3.17
C LYS A 208 -5.47 12.73 2.06
N VAL A 209 -4.47 11.91 2.41
CA VAL A 209 -3.52 11.31 1.46
C VAL A 209 -3.72 9.80 1.47
N THR A 210 -4.64 9.33 0.64
CA THR A 210 -5.12 7.92 0.63
C THR A 210 -4.65 7.13 -0.59
N GLY A 211 -4.28 7.81 -1.68
CA GLY A 211 -3.84 7.20 -2.94
C GLY A 211 -2.32 7.08 -3.13
N ALA A 212 -1.52 7.54 -2.16
CA ALA A 212 -0.06 7.59 -2.28
C ALA A 212 0.64 6.90 -1.11
N ASN A 213 1.77 6.25 -1.34
CA ASN A 213 2.79 5.92 -0.35
C ASN A 213 3.68 7.15 -0.12
N VAL A 214 4.23 7.29 1.08
CA VAL A 214 4.97 8.50 1.48
C VAL A 214 6.31 8.06 2.05
N SER A 215 7.42 8.58 1.53
CA SER A 215 8.75 8.23 2.01
C SER A 215 9.66 9.44 2.17
N VAL A 216 10.53 9.40 3.16
CA VAL A 216 11.50 10.46 3.41
C VAL A 216 12.88 10.01 2.96
N LYS A 217 13.55 10.86 2.16
CA LYS A 217 14.93 10.66 1.71
C LYS A 217 15.88 11.19 2.79
N LEU A 218 16.55 10.28 3.47
CA LEU A 218 17.47 10.55 4.57
C LEU A 218 18.91 10.55 4.04
N ASP A 219 19.66 11.59 4.37
CA ASP A 219 21.12 11.61 4.15
C ASP A 219 21.87 11.09 5.40
N ASP A 220 23.12 10.69 5.20
CA ASP A 220 23.95 10.10 6.25
C ASP A 220 24.23 11.13 7.36
N ALA A 221 24.29 12.43 7.02
CA ALA A 221 24.50 13.51 7.99
C ALA A 221 23.33 13.67 8.95
N PHE A 222 22.08 13.57 8.47
CA PHE A 222 20.89 13.58 9.32
C PHE A 222 20.87 12.35 10.23
N MET A 223 21.16 11.17 9.70
CA MET A 223 21.19 9.94 10.51
C MET A 223 22.22 10.03 11.64
N GLN A 224 23.43 10.51 11.33
CA GLN A 224 24.46 10.73 12.34
C GLN A 224 24.04 11.79 13.36
N ALA A 225 23.45 12.91 12.92
CA ALA A 225 22.97 13.95 13.82
C ALA A 225 21.84 13.46 14.75
N ALA A 226 20.91 12.65 14.24
CA ALA A 226 19.82 12.08 15.02
C ALA A 226 20.32 11.10 16.10
N ILE A 227 21.34 10.30 15.78
CA ILE A 227 21.95 9.33 16.72
C ILE A 227 22.83 10.02 17.75
N ASP A 228 23.63 11.01 17.32
CA ASP A 228 24.54 11.75 18.19
C ASP A 228 23.83 12.87 18.99
N GLU A 229 22.52 13.04 18.81
CA GLU A 229 21.70 14.11 19.39
C GLU A 229 22.26 15.52 19.10
N LYS A 230 22.63 15.74 17.84
CA LYS A 230 23.16 17.01 17.32
C LYS A 230 22.11 17.77 16.50
N PRO A 231 22.22 19.11 16.41
CA PRO A 231 21.38 19.88 15.50
C PRO A 231 21.67 19.52 14.04
N TYR A 232 20.67 19.72 13.20
CA TYR A 232 20.75 19.53 11.75
C TYR A 232 20.13 20.74 11.03
N VAL A 233 20.73 21.14 9.91
CA VAL A 233 20.28 22.31 9.15
C VAL A 233 19.47 21.86 7.94
N GLN A 234 18.19 22.20 7.95
CA GLN A 234 17.33 22.15 6.79
C GLN A 234 17.53 23.39 5.92
N GLN A 235 17.43 23.23 4.60
CA GLN A 235 17.63 24.30 3.65
C GLN A 235 16.78 24.17 2.40
N TYR A 236 16.52 25.31 1.76
CA TYR A 236 15.88 25.38 0.44
C TYR A 236 16.58 26.41 -0.46
N PRO A 237 16.81 26.11 -1.76
CA PRO A 237 16.72 24.79 -2.40
C PRO A 237 17.66 23.77 -1.75
N ILE A 238 17.27 22.49 -1.73
CA ILE A 238 17.92 21.45 -0.92
C ILE A 238 19.39 21.18 -1.29
N ASP A 239 19.77 21.43 -2.55
CA ASP A 239 21.11 21.19 -3.10
C ASP A 239 21.88 22.52 -3.35
N SER A 240 21.36 23.66 -2.87
CA SER A 240 22.01 24.96 -3.10
C SER A 240 23.18 25.19 -2.14
N ALA A 241 24.31 25.67 -2.68
CA ALA A 241 25.43 26.17 -1.87
C ALA A 241 25.10 27.52 -1.19
N ASN A 242 24.14 28.27 -1.74
CA ASN A 242 23.64 29.52 -1.19
C ASN A 242 22.12 29.40 -1.04
N PRO A 243 21.61 28.70 -0.01
CA PRO A 243 20.18 28.51 0.16
C PRO A 243 19.48 29.84 0.45
N VAL A 244 18.26 29.99 -0.06
CA VAL A 244 17.42 31.17 0.20
C VAL A 244 16.71 31.08 1.55
N PHE A 245 16.62 29.88 2.11
CA PHE A 245 16.03 29.61 3.40
C PHE A 245 16.83 28.53 4.13
N THR A 246 17.08 28.73 5.42
CA THR A 246 17.71 27.75 6.31
C THR A 246 16.99 27.70 7.64
N LYS A 247 16.87 26.51 8.22
CA LYS A 247 16.29 26.29 9.55
C LYS A 247 17.12 25.23 10.27
N GLU A 248 17.65 25.59 11.44
CA GLU A 248 18.23 24.61 12.34
C GLU A 248 17.13 23.88 13.11
N ILE A 249 17.25 22.56 13.20
CA ILE A 249 16.32 21.68 13.90
C ILE A 249 17.07 20.71 14.81
N ASP A 250 16.38 20.17 15.81
CA ASP A 250 16.83 19.01 16.55
C ASP A 250 16.55 17.73 15.73
N ALA A 251 17.62 17.09 15.25
CA ALA A 251 17.53 15.88 14.45
C ALA A 251 16.91 14.70 15.21
N SER A 252 17.20 14.58 16.52
CA SER A 252 16.65 13.51 17.38
C SER A 252 15.14 13.65 17.52
N THR A 253 14.64 14.87 17.68
CA THR A 253 13.20 15.15 17.75
C THR A 253 12.50 14.80 16.43
N LEU A 254 13.06 15.18 15.28
CA LEU A 254 12.48 14.82 13.98
C LEU A 254 12.55 13.31 13.70
N TRP A 255 13.64 12.66 14.09
CA TRP A 255 13.77 11.21 13.97
C TRP A 255 12.74 10.45 14.81
N LYS A 256 12.56 10.82 16.07
CA LYS A 256 11.51 10.25 16.94
C LYS A 256 10.12 10.40 16.34
N LYS A 257 9.85 11.53 15.66
CA LYS A 257 8.60 11.77 14.94
C LYS A 257 8.42 10.82 13.75
N ILE A 258 9.46 10.59 12.95
CA ILE A 258 9.44 9.61 11.84
C ILE A 258 9.10 8.22 12.38
N VAL A 259 9.78 7.79 13.45
CA VAL A 259 9.56 6.48 14.10
C VAL A 259 8.14 6.37 14.64
N HIS A 260 7.65 7.39 15.36
CA HIS A 260 6.31 7.40 15.93
C HIS A 260 5.21 7.29 14.85
N ASN A 261 5.30 8.11 13.80
CA ASN A 261 4.32 8.09 12.72
C ASN A 261 4.34 6.75 11.97
N ALA A 262 5.53 6.17 11.73
CA ALA A 262 5.66 4.86 11.10
C ALA A 262 5.06 3.75 11.97
N TRP A 263 5.31 3.76 13.29
CA TRP A 263 4.72 2.83 14.24
C TRP A 263 3.18 2.95 14.34
N LYS A 264 2.67 4.18 14.22
CA LYS A 264 1.24 4.48 14.34
C LYS A 264 0.45 4.26 13.04
N SER A 265 1.04 4.50 11.87
CA SER A 265 0.32 4.57 10.59
C SER A 265 0.96 3.78 9.43
N ALA A 266 2.06 3.05 9.71
CA ALA A 266 2.93 2.39 8.72
C ALA A 266 3.65 3.33 7.73
N GLU A 267 3.66 4.64 8.00
CA GLU A 267 4.28 5.68 7.15
C GLU A 267 4.85 6.82 8.00
N PRO A 268 5.84 7.56 7.49
CA PRO A 268 6.48 7.38 6.19
C PRO A 268 7.46 6.19 6.19
N GLY A 269 7.67 5.62 5.00
CA GLY A 269 8.85 4.79 4.74
C GLY A 269 10.13 5.64 4.78
N VAL A 270 11.28 4.98 4.95
CA VAL A 270 12.60 5.65 4.92
C VAL A 270 13.41 5.18 3.72
N LEU A 271 14.05 6.13 3.04
CA LEU A 271 14.96 5.91 1.92
C LEU A 271 16.33 6.46 2.30
N PHE A 272 17.34 5.59 2.39
CA PHE A 272 18.72 6.00 2.73
C PHE A 272 19.40 6.51 1.46
N TRP A 273 19.21 7.80 1.21
CA TRP A 273 19.45 8.42 -0.09
C TRP A 273 20.93 8.43 -0.48
N ASP A 274 21.82 8.70 0.46
CA ASP A 274 23.26 8.66 0.20
C ASP A 274 23.72 7.25 -0.16
N THR A 275 23.18 6.22 0.50
CA THR A 275 23.42 4.81 0.14
C THR A 275 22.86 4.48 -1.24
N ILE A 276 21.65 4.92 -1.57
CA ILE A 276 21.05 4.75 -2.91
C ILE A 276 21.96 5.33 -3.98
N ILE A 277 22.35 6.60 -3.86
CA ILE A 277 23.16 7.30 -4.88
C ILE A 277 24.55 6.70 -4.98
N ARG A 278 25.20 6.40 -3.84
CA ARG A 278 26.55 5.84 -3.80
C ARG A 278 26.64 4.47 -4.47
N GLU A 279 25.61 3.63 -4.31
CA GLU A 279 25.57 2.27 -4.86
C GLU A 279 24.93 2.21 -6.26
N SER A 280 24.31 3.29 -6.73
CA SER A 280 23.60 3.35 -8.02
C SER A 280 24.58 3.45 -9.18
N VAL A 281 24.59 2.42 -10.03
CA VAL A 281 25.37 2.44 -11.28
C VAL A 281 24.87 3.52 -12.28
N PRO A 282 23.55 3.73 -12.47
CA PRO A 282 23.05 4.80 -13.33
C PRO A 282 23.50 6.22 -12.95
N ASP A 283 23.71 6.50 -11.66
CA ASP A 283 24.12 7.83 -11.21
C ASP A 283 25.55 8.20 -11.65
N CYS A 284 26.35 7.24 -12.15
CA CYS A 284 27.60 7.51 -12.89
C CYS A 284 27.38 8.30 -14.20
N TYR A 285 26.12 8.35 -14.67
CA TYR A 285 25.67 9.07 -15.87
C TYR A 285 24.70 10.21 -15.52
N ALA A 286 24.77 10.75 -14.30
CA ALA A 286 23.89 11.81 -13.83
C ALA A 286 23.91 13.06 -14.74
N ASP A 287 25.08 13.43 -15.26
CA ASP A 287 25.28 14.53 -16.23
C ASP A 287 24.61 14.27 -17.60
N LEU A 288 24.33 13.02 -17.92
CA LEU A 288 23.58 12.60 -19.12
C LEU A 288 22.08 12.41 -18.83
N GLY A 289 21.61 12.91 -17.69
CA GLY A 289 20.22 12.89 -17.27
C GLY A 289 19.76 11.56 -16.67
N TYR A 290 20.67 10.75 -16.11
CA TYR A 290 20.33 9.53 -15.35
C TYR A 290 20.42 9.74 -13.83
N LYS A 291 20.40 11.00 -13.37
CA LYS A 291 20.37 11.33 -11.94
C LYS A 291 19.10 10.78 -11.32
N THR A 292 19.25 9.95 -10.29
CA THR A 292 18.12 9.43 -9.52
C THR A 292 17.44 10.55 -8.74
N VAL A 293 16.11 10.64 -8.81
CA VAL A 293 15.33 11.72 -8.15
C VAL A 293 14.33 11.20 -7.12
N SER A 294 13.74 10.03 -7.38
CA SER A 294 12.76 9.36 -6.54
C SER A 294 12.82 7.84 -6.77
N THR A 295 11.90 7.10 -6.16
CA THR A 295 11.69 5.68 -6.41
C THR A 295 10.30 5.45 -6.99
N ASN A 296 10.09 4.28 -7.56
CA ASN A 296 8.75 3.81 -7.90
C ASN A 296 7.87 3.56 -6.63
N PRO A 297 6.55 3.30 -6.77
CA PRO A 297 5.60 3.08 -5.67
C PRO A 297 6.02 2.11 -4.55
N CYS A 298 6.81 1.08 -4.89
CA CYS A 298 7.20 0.02 -3.96
C CYS A 298 8.64 0.17 -3.43
N GLY A 299 9.39 1.19 -3.86
CA GLY A 299 10.72 1.54 -3.34
C GLY A 299 11.89 0.70 -3.85
N GLU A 300 11.64 -0.33 -4.67
CA GLU A 300 12.63 -1.27 -5.18
C GLU A 300 13.43 -0.77 -6.37
N ILE A 301 12.97 0.28 -7.07
CA ILE A 301 13.71 0.90 -8.17
C ILE A 301 13.83 2.41 -7.95
N PRO A 302 15.01 2.89 -7.55
CA PRO A 302 15.40 4.28 -7.71
C PRO A 302 15.54 4.62 -9.20
N LEU A 303 14.87 5.68 -9.64
CA LEU A 303 14.79 6.05 -11.06
C LEU A 303 15.09 7.54 -11.27
N CYS A 304 15.63 7.85 -12.45
CA CYS A 304 15.66 9.19 -12.99
C CYS A 304 14.32 9.52 -13.68
N PRO A 305 14.04 10.81 -13.97
CA PRO A 305 12.84 11.19 -14.71
C PRO A 305 12.70 10.46 -16.05
N TYR A 306 11.47 10.04 -16.34
CA TYR A 306 11.05 9.35 -17.58
C TYR A 306 11.67 7.96 -17.79
N ASP A 307 12.38 7.44 -16.79
CA ASP A 307 12.84 6.06 -16.78
C ASP A 307 11.77 5.14 -16.17
N SER A 308 11.87 3.85 -16.45
CA SER A 308 10.79 2.89 -16.28
C SER A 308 11.26 1.54 -15.74
N CYS A 309 10.36 0.92 -14.98
CA CYS A 309 10.58 -0.33 -14.27
C CYS A 309 9.89 -1.47 -15.01
N ARG A 310 10.68 -2.39 -15.57
CA ARG A 310 10.23 -3.68 -16.13
C ARG A 310 10.75 -4.78 -15.23
N LEU A 311 9.91 -5.76 -14.92
CA LEU A 311 10.21 -6.71 -13.87
C LEU A 311 9.93 -8.15 -14.28
N LEU A 312 10.80 -9.03 -13.83
CA LEU A 312 10.69 -10.48 -13.93
C LEU A 312 11.29 -11.07 -12.66
N ALA A 313 10.70 -12.14 -12.13
CA ALA A 313 11.20 -12.83 -10.96
C ALA A 313 11.65 -14.25 -11.30
N ILE A 314 12.71 -14.71 -10.64
CA ILE A 314 13.14 -16.11 -10.66
C ILE A 314 12.59 -16.80 -9.41
N ASN A 315 11.93 -17.94 -9.58
CA ASN A 315 11.38 -18.71 -8.48
C ASN A 315 12.46 -19.60 -7.84
N LEU A 316 12.98 -19.18 -6.68
CA LEU A 316 14.12 -19.83 -6.04
C LEU A 316 13.82 -21.25 -5.55
N TYR A 317 12.59 -21.51 -5.12
CA TYR A 317 12.18 -22.84 -4.64
C TYR A 317 12.39 -23.93 -5.70
N SER A 318 12.23 -23.58 -6.99
CA SER A 318 12.31 -24.54 -8.09
C SER A 318 13.71 -25.08 -8.38
N TYR A 319 14.74 -24.50 -7.75
CA TYR A 319 16.13 -24.97 -7.84
C TYR A 319 16.54 -25.82 -6.65
N VAL A 320 15.63 -26.04 -5.68
CA VAL A 320 15.87 -26.97 -4.57
C VAL A 320 15.56 -28.39 -5.04
N VAL A 321 16.59 -29.22 -5.10
CA VAL A 321 16.48 -30.66 -5.35
C VAL A 321 16.23 -31.37 -4.03
N ASN A 322 15.32 -32.35 -4.03
CA ASN A 322 14.90 -33.11 -2.84
C ASN A 322 14.41 -32.21 -1.68
N PRO A 323 13.46 -31.28 -1.92
CA PRO A 323 13.03 -30.32 -0.91
C PRO A 323 12.52 -31.01 0.36
N PHE A 324 12.88 -30.45 1.52
CA PHE A 324 12.53 -30.93 2.87
C PHE A 324 13.09 -32.30 3.26
N LYS A 325 14.05 -32.84 2.50
CA LYS A 325 14.77 -34.08 2.83
C LYS A 325 16.19 -33.80 3.35
N PRO A 326 16.84 -34.73 4.07
CA PRO A 326 18.20 -34.54 4.58
C PRO A 326 19.27 -34.33 3.50
N ASP A 327 19.01 -34.77 2.26
CA ASP A 327 19.88 -34.61 1.09
C ASP A 327 19.45 -33.45 0.18
N ALA A 328 18.62 -32.52 0.70
CA ALA A 328 18.21 -31.33 -0.04
C ALA A 328 19.41 -30.45 -0.41
N TYR A 329 19.47 -30.00 -1.66
CA TYR A 329 20.49 -29.06 -2.10
C TYR A 329 19.95 -28.10 -3.17
N PHE A 330 20.64 -26.97 -3.35
CA PHE A 330 20.29 -25.98 -4.37
C PHE A 330 21.15 -26.17 -5.63
N ASP A 331 20.50 -26.34 -6.78
CA ASP A 331 21.16 -26.51 -8.07
C ASP A 331 21.65 -25.16 -8.63
N PHE A 332 22.87 -24.79 -8.23
CA PHE A 332 23.51 -23.55 -8.67
C PHE A 332 23.82 -23.53 -10.17
N ASP A 333 24.06 -24.67 -10.80
CA ASP A 333 24.44 -24.73 -12.22
C ASP A 333 23.23 -24.43 -13.11
N LEU A 334 22.08 -25.09 -12.83
CA LEU A 334 20.83 -24.80 -13.50
C LEU A 334 20.37 -23.36 -13.22
N PHE A 335 20.50 -22.92 -11.97
CA PHE A 335 20.15 -21.57 -11.56
C PHE A 335 20.94 -20.50 -12.32
N GLN A 336 22.26 -20.63 -12.42
CA GLN A 336 23.10 -19.69 -13.17
C GLN A 336 22.69 -19.60 -14.64
N LYS A 337 22.39 -20.74 -15.27
CA LYS A 337 21.90 -20.77 -16.66
C LYS A 337 20.58 -20.00 -16.80
N HIS A 338 19.63 -20.23 -15.90
CA HIS A 338 18.33 -19.57 -15.97
C HIS A 338 18.39 -18.08 -15.59
N VAL A 339 19.30 -17.66 -14.70
CA VAL A 339 19.57 -16.23 -14.45
C VAL A 339 20.03 -15.53 -15.72
N ALA A 340 20.94 -16.13 -16.48
CA ALA A 340 21.40 -15.55 -17.74
C ALA A 340 20.24 -15.44 -18.75
N LEU A 341 19.43 -16.50 -18.90
CA LEU A 341 18.27 -16.49 -19.78
C LEU A 341 17.21 -15.46 -19.32
N ALA A 342 16.99 -15.30 -18.02
CA ALA A 342 16.09 -14.30 -17.46
C ALA A 342 16.52 -12.88 -17.82
N GLN A 343 17.82 -12.58 -17.72
CA GLN A 343 18.35 -11.28 -18.13
C GLN A 343 18.22 -11.06 -19.64
N ARG A 344 18.41 -12.11 -20.46
CA ARG A 344 18.21 -12.05 -21.91
C ARG A 344 16.77 -11.73 -22.29
N ILE A 345 15.80 -12.47 -21.72
CA ILE A 345 14.37 -12.21 -21.90
C ILE A 345 14.02 -10.77 -21.48
N MET A 346 14.62 -10.28 -20.39
CA MET A 346 14.40 -8.90 -19.94
C MET A 346 14.91 -7.84 -20.93
N ASP A 347 16.02 -8.10 -21.65
CA ASP A 347 16.47 -7.24 -22.73
C ASP A 347 15.49 -7.24 -23.92
N ASP A 348 14.92 -8.40 -24.25
CA ASP A 348 13.91 -8.51 -25.33
C ASP A 348 12.62 -7.78 -24.98
N ILE A 349 12.21 -7.82 -23.70
CA ILE A 349 11.04 -7.08 -23.20
C ILE A 349 11.22 -5.56 -23.37
N ILE A 350 12.46 -5.04 -23.40
CA ILE A 350 12.69 -3.62 -23.71
C ILE A 350 12.30 -3.31 -25.14
N ASP A 351 12.67 -4.16 -26.10
CA ASP A 351 12.31 -3.96 -27.50
C ASP A 351 10.78 -4.08 -27.70
N LEU A 352 10.14 -5.04 -27.03
CA LEU A 352 8.67 -5.13 -26.99
C LEU A 352 8.03 -3.86 -26.41
N GLU A 353 8.64 -3.28 -25.38
CA GLU A 353 8.14 -2.05 -24.78
C GLU A 353 8.31 -0.85 -25.71
N LEU A 354 9.41 -0.76 -26.45
CA LEU A 354 9.58 0.29 -27.47
C LEU A 354 8.48 0.19 -28.55
N GLU A 355 8.15 -1.03 -29.01
CA GLU A 355 7.03 -1.25 -29.94
C GLU A 355 5.67 -0.87 -29.31
N LYS A 356 5.46 -1.11 -28.01
CA LYS A 356 4.26 -0.67 -27.29
C LYS A 356 4.18 0.85 -27.16
N ILE A 357 5.30 1.52 -26.87
CA ILE A 357 5.36 2.99 -26.79
C ILE A 357 5.05 3.60 -28.16
N GLU A 358 5.58 3.05 -29.25
CA GLU A 358 5.23 3.46 -30.62
C GLU A 358 3.73 3.32 -30.88
N ARG A 359 3.12 2.21 -30.45
CA ARG A 359 1.67 2.02 -30.54
C ARG A 359 0.89 3.03 -29.69
N ILE A 360 1.37 3.39 -28.51
CA ILE A 360 0.77 4.43 -27.67
C ILE A 360 0.84 5.78 -28.38
N MET A 361 2.01 6.16 -28.90
CA MET A 361 2.20 7.40 -29.66
C MET A 361 1.29 7.45 -30.88
N LYS A 362 1.20 6.36 -31.66
CA LYS A 362 0.26 6.26 -32.79
C LYS A 362 -1.20 6.41 -32.35
N LYS A 363 -1.59 5.78 -31.25
CA LYS A 363 -2.95 5.91 -30.70
C LYS A 363 -3.29 7.35 -30.31
N ILE A 364 -2.31 8.08 -29.78
CA ILE A 364 -2.45 9.51 -29.46
C ILE A 364 -2.56 10.32 -30.75
N ASP A 365 -1.71 10.07 -31.75
CA ASP A 365 -1.75 10.78 -33.02
C ASP A 365 -3.13 10.62 -33.72
N GLU A 366 -3.78 9.46 -33.56
CA GLU A 366 -5.13 9.14 -34.06
C GLU A 366 -6.29 9.69 -33.20
N ASP A 367 -6.03 10.22 -32.01
CA ASP A 367 -7.07 10.80 -31.15
C ASP A 367 -7.68 12.08 -31.78
N PRO A 368 -9.01 12.28 -31.68
CA PRO A 368 -9.72 13.37 -32.36
C PRO A 368 -9.42 14.77 -31.80
N GLU A 369 -8.84 14.85 -30.61
CA GLU A 369 -8.43 16.09 -29.97
C GLU A 369 -7.32 16.82 -30.76
N ASN A 370 -7.23 18.14 -30.56
CA ASN A 370 -6.20 18.95 -31.22
C ASN A 370 -4.80 18.70 -30.65
N GLU A 371 -3.77 19.20 -31.35
CA GLU A 371 -2.38 19.00 -30.95
C GLU A 371 -2.05 19.60 -29.57
N GLU A 372 -2.67 20.70 -29.18
CA GLU A 372 -2.42 21.33 -27.87
C GLU A 372 -2.81 20.41 -26.72
N VAL A 373 -3.94 19.70 -26.83
CA VAL A 373 -4.39 18.73 -25.83
C VAL A 373 -3.51 17.47 -25.83
N LYS A 374 -3.08 17.01 -27.00
CA LYS A 374 -2.28 15.78 -27.13
C LYS A 374 -0.80 15.97 -26.76
N TYR A 375 -0.31 17.20 -26.84
CA TYR A 375 1.11 17.53 -26.74
C TYR A 375 1.79 16.96 -25.48
N ALA A 376 1.13 17.08 -24.32
CA ALA A 376 1.70 16.64 -23.05
C ALA A 376 1.90 15.12 -23.00
N GLU A 377 0.86 14.33 -23.34
CA GLU A 377 0.96 12.87 -23.38
C GLU A 377 1.96 12.42 -24.46
N ARG A 378 1.94 13.05 -25.64
CA ARG A 378 2.85 12.68 -26.73
C ARG A 378 4.31 12.91 -26.36
N THR A 379 4.64 14.07 -25.81
CA THR A 379 6.01 14.43 -25.38
C THR A 379 6.49 13.54 -24.24
N LEU A 380 5.60 13.18 -23.31
CA LEU A 380 5.89 12.24 -22.23
C LEU A 380 6.39 10.89 -22.77
N TRP A 381 5.68 10.31 -23.74
CA TRP A 381 6.04 9.01 -24.31
C TRP A 381 7.31 9.07 -25.17
N GLU A 382 7.60 10.18 -25.84
CA GLU A 382 8.89 10.39 -26.53
C GLU A 382 10.08 10.34 -25.58
N LYS A 383 9.96 11.01 -24.42
CA LYS A 383 11.01 11.00 -23.40
C LYS A 383 11.22 9.60 -22.83
N ILE A 384 10.13 8.88 -22.56
CA ILE A 384 10.19 7.50 -22.06
C ILE A 384 10.80 6.57 -23.12
N TYR A 385 10.43 6.72 -24.39
CA TYR A 385 11.01 5.95 -25.50
C TYR A 385 12.52 6.14 -25.54
N LYS A 386 12.97 7.40 -25.53
CA LYS A 386 14.40 7.75 -25.55
C LYS A 386 15.14 7.16 -24.34
N LYS A 387 14.64 7.37 -23.12
CA LYS A 387 15.30 6.88 -21.89
C LYS A 387 15.34 5.36 -21.83
N SER A 388 14.26 4.69 -22.23
CA SER A 388 14.17 3.23 -22.25
C SER A 388 15.14 2.63 -23.26
N GLY A 389 15.21 3.18 -24.48
CA GLY A 389 16.12 2.68 -25.52
C GLY A 389 17.59 2.96 -25.22
N GLN A 390 17.92 4.13 -24.67
CA GLN A 390 19.30 4.56 -24.42
C GLN A 390 19.93 3.85 -23.21
N GLY A 391 19.20 3.71 -22.10
CA GLY A 391 19.70 3.07 -20.88
C GLY A 391 19.44 1.58 -20.80
N ARG A 392 18.38 1.08 -21.46
CA ARG A 392 17.98 -0.33 -21.47
C ARG A 392 17.90 -0.96 -20.08
N ARG A 393 17.33 -0.25 -19.11
CA ARG A 393 17.21 -0.71 -17.72
C ARG A 393 16.31 -1.94 -17.62
N THR A 394 16.75 -2.90 -16.80
CA THR A 394 16.01 -4.13 -16.49
C THR A 394 15.90 -4.34 -14.98
N GLY A 395 15.04 -5.26 -14.55
CA GLY A 395 14.79 -5.59 -13.15
C GLY A 395 14.51 -7.07 -12.96
N VAL A 396 15.56 -7.89 -13.09
CA VAL A 396 15.54 -9.30 -12.70
C VAL A 396 15.58 -9.38 -11.18
N GLY A 397 14.59 -10.04 -10.61
CA GLY A 397 14.46 -10.28 -9.18
C GLY A 397 14.19 -11.73 -8.86
N ILE A 398 13.71 -11.97 -7.64
CA ILE A 398 13.36 -13.30 -7.17
C ILE A 398 12.00 -13.33 -6.48
N THR A 399 11.52 -14.55 -6.27
CA THR A 399 10.47 -14.87 -5.31
C THR A 399 10.84 -16.18 -4.60
N ALA A 400 10.08 -16.56 -3.57
CA ALA A 400 10.23 -17.82 -2.85
C ALA A 400 11.48 -17.94 -1.97
N GLU A 401 12.09 -16.84 -1.51
CA GLU A 401 13.28 -16.88 -0.63
C GLU A 401 13.01 -17.68 0.66
N GLY A 402 11.91 -17.36 1.35
CA GLY A 402 11.49 -18.05 2.57
C GLY A 402 11.24 -19.54 2.36
N ASP A 403 10.57 -19.92 1.27
CA ASP A 403 10.31 -21.32 0.95
C ASP A 403 11.56 -22.07 0.49
N MET A 404 12.45 -21.42 -0.26
CA MET A 404 13.75 -22.00 -0.65
C MET A 404 14.57 -22.35 0.59
N LEU A 405 14.71 -21.41 1.53
CA LEU A 405 15.44 -21.65 2.78
C LEU A 405 14.81 -22.78 3.59
N ALA A 406 13.49 -22.75 3.77
CA ALA A 406 12.77 -23.80 4.48
C ALA A 406 12.96 -25.17 3.81
N ALA A 407 12.90 -25.24 2.48
CA ALA A 407 13.10 -26.47 1.71
C ALA A 407 14.51 -27.05 1.84
N LEU A 408 15.51 -26.21 2.11
CA LEU A 408 16.89 -26.62 2.42
C LEU A 408 17.10 -26.97 3.90
N GLY A 409 16.05 -26.91 4.72
CA GLY A 409 16.16 -27.11 6.17
C GLY A 409 16.74 -25.92 6.93
N LEU A 410 16.91 -24.77 6.26
CA LEU A 410 17.45 -23.55 6.85
C LEU A 410 16.31 -22.69 7.42
N ARG A 411 16.47 -22.24 8.66
CA ARG A 411 15.49 -21.35 9.30
C ARG A 411 15.76 -19.90 8.91
N TYR A 412 14.77 -19.24 8.31
CA TYR A 412 14.83 -17.82 7.99
C TYR A 412 15.14 -16.97 9.24
N GLY A 413 15.92 -15.89 9.08
CA GLY A 413 16.30 -15.02 10.21
C GLY A 413 17.42 -15.59 11.08
N THR A 414 18.20 -16.53 10.55
CA THR A 414 19.45 -17.03 11.17
C THR A 414 20.66 -16.64 10.32
N GLU A 415 21.86 -16.64 10.92
CA GLU A 415 23.09 -16.30 10.20
C GLU A 415 23.38 -17.29 9.07
N GLU A 416 23.18 -18.60 9.29
CA GLU A 416 23.37 -19.65 8.28
C GLU A 416 22.47 -19.44 7.06
N ALA A 417 21.17 -19.17 7.29
CA ALA A 417 20.24 -18.84 6.21
C ALA A 417 20.66 -17.56 5.46
N THR A 418 21.19 -16.58 6.19
CA THR A 418 21.65 -15.31 5.63
C THR A 418 22.90 -15.50 4.75
N GLU A 419 23.86 -16.31 5.17
CA GLU A 419 25.05 -16.65 4.39
C GLU A 419 24.69 -17.37 3.09
N PHE A 420 23.74 -18.32 3.18
CA PHE A 420 23.24 -19.03 2.01
C PHE A 420 22.54 -18.07 1.03
N SER A 421 21.66 -17.21 1.54
CA SER A 421 20.96 -16.22 0.73
C SER A 421 21.91 -15.24 0.05
N GLU A 422 22.94 -14.75 0.76
CA GLU A 422 23.97 -13.89 0.14
C GLU A 422 24.66 -14.60 -1.04
N LYS A 423 24.95 -15.91 -0.91
CA LYS A 423 25.54 -16.70 -2.01
C LYS A 423 24.59 -16.79 -3.22
N VAL A 424 23.30 -17.00 -3.00
CA VAL A 424 22.28 -17.02 -4.07
C VAL A 424 22.25 -15.66 -4.77
N HIS A 425 22.18 -14.57 -4.03
CA HIS A 425 22.10 -13.22 -4.61
C HIS A 425 23.40 -12.77 -5.30
N LYS A 426 24.56 -13.15 -4.77
CA LYS A 426 25.83 -12.99 -5.48
C LYS A 426 25.82 -13.72 -6.83
N THR A 427 25.27 -14.93 -6.86
CA THR A 427 25.16 -15.73 -8.10
C THR A 427 24.25 -15.07 -9.12
N ILE A 428 23.11 -14.50 -8.68
CA ILE A 428 22.22 -13.72 -9.55
C ILE A 428 22.96 -12.52 -10.14
N ALA A 429 23.69 -11.78 -9.29
CA ALA A 429 24.36 -10.57 -9.73
C ALA A 429 25.41 -10.82 -10.80
N LEU A 430 26.26 -11.83 -10.57
CA LEU A 430 27.27 -12.25 -11.53
C LEU A 430 26.65 -12.80 -12.81
N GLY A 431 25.61 -13.64 -12.71
CA GLY A 431 24.93 -14.21 -13.87
C GLY A 431 24.24 -13.17 -14.75
N ALA A 432 23.52 -12.23 -14.16
CA ALA A 432 22.81 -11.18 -14.90
C ALA A 432 23.80 -10.21 -15.57
N TYR A 433 24.81 -9.73 -14.85
CA TYR A 433 25.81 -8.84 -15.45
C TYR A 433 26.64 -9.55 -16.53
N ARG A 434 27.00 -10.82 -16.32
CA ARG A 434 27.65 -11.64 -17.36
C ARG A 434 26.76 -11.78 -18.60
N SER A 435 25.49 -12.09 -18.43
CA SER A 435 24.55 -12.13 -19.57
C SER A 435 24.42 -10.79 -20.27
N SER A 436 24.43 -9.67 -19.55
CA SER A 436 24.39 -8.33 -20.15
C SER A 436 25.66 -8.02 -20.96
N VAL A 437 26.83 -8.51 -20.52
CA VAL A 437 28.10 -8.40 -21.25
C VAL A 437 28.11 -9.32 -22.48
N GLU A 438 27.65 -10.56 -22.37
CA GLU A 438 27.52 -11.46 -23.54
C GLU A 438 26.55 -10.88 -24.58
N MET A 439 25.41 -10.34 -24.16
CA MET A 439 24.50 -9.65 -25.07
C MET A 439 25.12 -8.39 -25.68
N ALA A 440 26.01 -7.69 -24.98
CA ALA A 440 26.72 -6.56 -25.57
C ALA A 440 27.68 -6.99 -26.69
N LYS A 441 28.29 -8.18 -26.58
CA LYS A 441 29.10 -8.78 -27.66
C LYS A 441 28.24 -9.07 -28.90
N GLU A 442 27.03 -9.55 -28.70
CA GLU A 442 26.12 -9.97 -29.78
C GLU A 442 25.31 -8.82 -30.39
N ARG A 443 24.84 -7.88 -29.56
CA ARG A 443 23.82 -6.86 -29.88
C ARG A 443 24.33 -5.43 -29.73
N GLY A 444 25.54 -5.24 -29.19
CA GLY A 444 26.11 -3.94 -28.82
C GLY A 444 25.77 -3.51 -27.39
N ALA A 445 26.65 -2.75 -26.75
CA ALA A 445 26.41 -2.15 -25.44
C ALA A 445 25.26 -1.12 -25.48
N PHE A 446 24.72 -0.72 -24.31
CA PHE A 446 23.79 0.41 -24.26
C PHE A 446 24.49 1.70 -24.71
N GLU A 447 23.72 2.60 -25.32
CA GLU A 447 24.22 3.69 -26.16
C GLU A 447 25.26 4.60 -25.48
N ILE A 448 25.07 4.88 -24.19
CA ILE A 448 25.91 5.82 -23.43
C ILE A 448 26.93 5.13 -22.51
N TYR A 449 27.17 3.83 -22.66
CA TYR A 449 28.08 3.08 -21.80
C TYR A 449 29.51 3.67 -21.82
N ASP A 450 30.10 3.85 -20.63
CA ASP A 450 31.51 4.21 -20.47
C ASP A 450 32.07 3.62 -19.17
N ASN A 451 32.98 2.65 -19.31
CA ASN A 451 33.65 2.01 -18.18
C ASN A 451 34.38 2.99 -17.24
N LYS A 452 34.94 4.10 -17.77
CA LYS A 452 35.70 5.05 -16.94
C LYS A 452 34.80 5.77 -15.95
N ARG A 453 33.54 6.00 -16.29
CA ARG A 453 32.55 6.64 -15.40
C ARG A 453 32.23 5.77 -14.19
N GLU A 454 32.34 4.46 -14.35
CA GLU A 454 31.88 3.47 -13.38
C GLU A 454 33.01 2.84 -12.55
N GLN A 455 34.28 3.11 -12.90
CA GLN A 455 35.44 2.49 -12.24
C GLN A 455 35.48 2.68 -10.70
N ASN A 456 34.85 3.75 -10.21
CA ASN A 456 34.77 4.10 -8.79
C ASN A 456 33.43 3.74 -8.14
N ASN A 457 32.51 3.12 -8.89
CA ASN A 457 31.23 2.70 -8.34
C ASN A 457 31.43 1.46 -7.45
N PRO A 458 31.00 1.48 -6.17
CA PRO A 458 31.21 0.37 -5.23
C PRO A 458 30.57 -0.95 -5.68
N PHE A 459 29.40 -0.90 -6.31
CA PHE A 459 28.73 -2.10 -6.82
C PHE A 459 29.54 -2.75 -7.95
N ILE A 460 30.04 -1.95 -8.90
CA ILE A 460 30.90 -2.43 -9.99
C ILE A 460 32.24 -2.97 -9.47
N GLN A 461 32.84 -2.32 -8.47
CA GLN A 461 34.05 -2.82 -7.82
C GLN A 461 33.83 -4.17 -7.14
N ARG A 462 32.69 -4.35 -6.45
CA ARG A 462 32.34 -5.66 -5.87
C ARG A 462 32.18 -6.75 -6.92
N LEU A 463 31.62 -6.45 -8.09
CA LEU A 463 31.57 -7.39 -9.21
C LEU A 463 32.97 -7.73 -9.73
N ALA A 464 33.84 -6.72 -9.87
CA ALA A 464 35.21 -6.91 -10.33
C ALA A 464 36.07 -7.76 -9.38
N GLU A 465 35.88 -7.59 -8.07
CA GLU A 465 36.52 -8.43 -7.05
C GLU A 465 35.98 -9.86 -7.07
N ALA A 466 34.67 -10.03 -7.25
CA ALA A 466 34.03 -11.33 -7.26
C ALA A 466 34.31 -12.15 -8.53
N ASP A 467 34.48 -11.47 -9.68
CA ASP A 467 34.71 -12.08 -10.98
C ASP A 467 35.56 -11.15 -11.88
N PRO A 468 36.90 -11.22 -11.76
CA PRO A 468 37.79 -10.35 -12.54
C PRO A 468 37.65 -10.56 -14.05
N ALA A 469 37.33 -11.77 -14.50
CA ALA A 469 37.16 -12.08 -15.92
C ALA A 469 35.91 -11.39 -16.50
N LEU A 470 34.81 -11.39 -15.75
CA LEU A 470 33.61 -10.62 -16.11
C LEU A 470 33.94 -9.13 -16.26
N TYR A 471 34.74 -8.56 -15.35
CA TYR A 471 35.11 -7.15 -15.43
C TYR A 471 36.00 -6.84 -16.63
N GLU A 472 36.99 -7.68 -16.95
CA GLU A 472 37.79 -7.51 -18.17
C GLU A 472 36.94 -7.55 -19.44
N ASP A 473 36.00 -8.49 -19.53
CA ASP A 473 35.06 -8.55 -20.65
C ASP A 473 34.13 -7.34 -20.68
N MET A 474 33.64 -6.87 -19.54
CA MET A 474 32.83 -5.65 -19.44
C MET A 474 33.61 -4.43 -19.96
N LYS A 475 34.90 -4.29 -19.64
CA LYS A 475 35.75 -3.21 -20.18
C LYS A 475 35.93 -3.31 -21.69
N LYS A 476 36.02 -4.54 -22.21
CA LYS A 476 36.31 -4.80 -23.62
C LYS A 476 35.08 -4.63 -24.53
N TYR A 477 33.92 -5.11 -24.09
CA TYR A 477 32.71 -5.19 -24.92
C TYR A 477 31.58 -4.28 -24.43
N GLY A 478 31.68 -3.78 -23.20
CA GLY A 478 30.60 -3.11 -22.50
C GLY A 478 29.53 -4.05 -21.98
N ARG A 479 28.40 -3.48 -21.55
CA ARG A 479 27.20 -4.23 -21.16
C ARG A 479 25.97 -3.69 -21.87
N ARG A 480 24.94 -4.53 -22.02
CA ARG A 480 23.71 -4.22 -22.76
C ARG A 480 22.72 -3.36 -21.96
N ASN A 481 22.80 -3.38 -20.64
CA ASN A 481 21.81 -2.77 -19.75
C ASN A 481 22.48 -1.88 -18.69
N ILE A 482 21.97 -0.67 -18.44
CA ILE A 482 22.57 0.28 -17.47
C ILE A 482 22.56 -0.26 -16.03
N ALA A 483 21.50 -0.98 -15.67
CA ALA A 483 21.30 -1.68 -14.39
C ALA A 483 20.31 -2.85 -14.59
N CYS A 484 20.42 -3.88 -13.76
CA CYS A 484 19.81 -5.19 -14.02
C CYS A 484 18.91 -5.75 -12.91
N LEU A 485 19.12 -5.42 -11.63
CA LEU A 485 18.66 -6.24 -10.51
C LEU A 485 17.80 -5.49 -9.52
N THR A 486 16.69 -6.08 -9.12
CA THR A 486 15.79 -5.51 -8.10
C THR A 486 15.03 -6.63 -7.43
N ILE A 487 14.53 -6.41 -6.22
CA ILE A 487 13.62 -7.37 -5.59
C ILE A 487 12.30 -6.68 -5.34
N ALA A 488 11.30 -7.02 -6.14
CA ALA A 488 9.96 -6.49 -6.06
C ALA A 488 9.14 -7.21 -4.97
N PRO A 489 7.98 -6.67 -4.56
CA PRO A 489 7.10 -7.33 -3.61
C PRO A 489 6.57 -8.67 -4.08
N THR A 490 6.39 -8.87 -5.40
CA THR A 490 5.83 -10.08 -6.03
C THR A 490 4.45 -10.54 -5.51
N GLY A 491 3.65 -9.66 -4.90
CA GLY A 491 2.46 -10.08 -4.15
C GLY A 491 1.35 -10.81 -4.95
N THR A 492 1.21 -10.58 -6.26
CA THR A 492 0.27 -11.37 -7.10
C THR A 492 0.96 -12.55 -7.78
N THR A 493 2.24 -12.42 -8.15
CA THR A 493 3.02 -13.50 -8.78
C THR A 493 3.36 -14.62 -7.79
N SER A 494 3.47 -14.32 -6.50
CA SER A 494 3.64 -15.33 -5.44
C SER A 494 2.42 -16.24 -5.29
N LEU A 495 1.21 -15.73 -5.58
CA LEU A 495 0.00 -16.55 -5.68
C LEU A 495 0.07 -17.51 -6.87
N MET A 496 0.58 -17.04 -8.01
CA MET A 496 0.71 -17.89 -9.21
C MET A 496 1.78 -18.98 -9.03
N THR A 497 2.86 -18.67 -8.30
CA THR A 497 3.93 -19.64 -7.98
C THR A 497 3.60 -20.51 -6.77
N GLN A 498 2.58 -20.14 -5.99
CA GLN A 498 2.19 -20.79 -4.73
C GLN A 498 3.37 -20.86 -3.74
N THR A 499 4.14 -19.77 -3.63
CA THR A 499 5.32 -19.63 -2.75
C THR A 499 5.29 -18.34 -1.93
N THR A 500 6.27 -18.14 -1.05
CA THR A 500 6.52 -16.83 -0.43
C THR A 500 6.85 -15.75 -1.47
N SER A 501 6.60 -14.49 -1.08
CA SER A 501 6.73 -13.32 -1.95
C SER A 501 8.10 -12.66 -1.80
N GLY A 502 8.84 -12.49 -2.89
CA GLY A 502 10.10 -11.74 -2.89
C GLY A 502 11.11 -12.37 -1.92
N ILE A 503 11.75 -11.52 -1.11
CA ILE A 503 12.62 -11.97 -0.01
C ILE A 503 11.85 -12.28 1.29
N GLU A 504 10.53 -12.14 1.33
CA GLU A 504 9.77 -12.25 2.57
C GLU A 504 9.72 -13.70 3.09
N PRO A 505 9.72 -13.89 4.42
CA PRO A 505 9.37 -15.16 5.01
C PRO A 505 7.89 -15.51 4.74
N VAL A 506 7.49 -16.73 5.11
CA VAL A 506 6.07 -17.10 5.07
C VAL A 506 5.29 -16.22 6.05
N PHE A 507 4.12 -15.72 5.63
CA PHE A 507 3.29 -14.93 6.53
C PHE A 507 2.74 -15.80 7.66
N LEU A 508 2.08 -16.91 7.29
CA LEU A 508 1.63 -17.97 8.19
C LEU A 508 1.71 -19.32 7.46
N PRO A 509 2.30 -20.37 8.04
CA PRO A 509 2.33 -21.69 7.43
C PRO A 509 0.94 -22.35 7.45
N VAL A 510 0.09 -21.97 8.42
CA VAL A 510 -1.27 -22.48 8.58
C VAL A 510 -2.19 -21.35 9.01
N TYR A 511 -3.34 -21.20 8.36
CA TYR A 511 -4.36 -20.21 8.71
C TYR A 511 -5.77 -20.76 8.51
N LYS A 512 -6.76 -20.20 9.20
CA LYS A 512 -8.17 -20.58 9.05
C LYS A 512 -8.85 -19.65 8.06
N ARG A 513 -9.62 -20.22 7.14
CA ARG A 513 -10.58 -19.49 6.31
C ARG A 513 -11.99 -19.81 6.73
N ARG A 514 -12.86 -18.80 6.59
CA ARG A 514 -14.30 -18.93 6.77
C ARG A 514 -14.94 -18.91 5.39
N ARG A 515 -15.66 -19.97 5.05
CA ARG A 515 -16.58 -20.00 3.91
C ARG A 515 -17.99 -19.79 4.43
N LYS A 516 -18.71 -18.82 3.86
CA LYS A 516 -20.14 -18.67 4.15
C LYS A 516 -20.89 -19.89 3.63
N VAL A 517 -21.68 -20.51 4.50
CA VAL A 517 -22.49 -21.69 4.19
C VAL A 517 -23.76 -21.22 3.51
N ASN A 518 -24.02 -21.70 2.29
CA ASN A 518 -25.29 -21.43 1.63
C ASN A 518 -26.34 -22.47 2.05
N PRO A 519 -27.61 -22.08 2.22
CA PRO A 519 -28.68 -23.01 2.61
C PRO A 519 -28.89 -24.20 1.65
N ASN A 520 -28.40 -24.10 0.41
CA ASN A 520 -28.47 -25.14 -0.62
C ASN A 520 -27.25 -26.08 -0.66
N ASP A 521 -26.21 -25.82 0.15
CA ASP A 521 -25.06 -26.71 0.22
C ASP A 521 -25.46 -27.99 0.96
N THR A 522 -25.28 -29.14 0.31
CA THR A 522 -25.74 -30.45 0.82
C THR A 522 -24.74 -31.16 1.73
N ASN A 523 -23.52 -30.63 1.86
CA ASN A 523 -22.40 -31.18 2.65
C ASN A 523 -21.60 -30.06 3.33
N VAL A 524 -22.20 -29.33 4.26
CA VAL A 524 -21.58 -28.19 4.95
C VAL A 524 -21.72 -28.34 6.46
N HIS A 525 -20.63 -28.06 7.17
CA HIS A 525 -20.64 -27.96 8.62
C HIS A 525 -20.65 -26.48 9.05
N VAL A 526 -21.38 -26.16 10.11
CA VAL A 526 -21.45 -24.80 10.65
C VAL A 526 -20.55 -24.73 11.88
N ASP A 527 -19.35 -24.18 11.70
CA ASP A 527 -18.35 -24.03 12.76
C ASP A 527 -18.48 -22.70 13.50
N PHE A 528 -18.93 -21.67 12.80
CA PHE A 528 -19.05 -20.32 13.33
C PHE A 528 -20.33 -19.67 12.81
N VAL A 529 -21.13 -19.12 13.71
CA VAL A 529 -22.27 -18.26 13.35
C VAL A 529 -21.92 -16.87 13.81
N ASP A 530 -21.92 -15.90 12.89
CA ASP A 530 -21.62 -14.52 13.25
C ASP A 530 -22.80 -13.85 13.97
N GLU A 531 -22.59 -12.60 14.39
CA GLU A 531 -23.58 -11.80 15.10
C GLU A 531 -24.82 -11.45 14.25
N THR A 532 -24.77 -11.72 12.94
CA THR A 532 -25.84 -11.52 11.96
C THR A 532 -26.67 -12.78 11.70
N GLY A 533 -26.22 -13.93 12.22
CA GLY A 533 -26.86 -15.23 12.03
C GLY A 533 -26.39 -15.97 10.78
N ASP A 534 -25.40 -15.45 10.06
CA ASP A 534 -24.79 -16.12 8.93
C ASP A 534 -23.91 -17.28 9.43
N ALA A 535 -24.16 -18.47 8.87
CA ALA A 535 -23.39 -19.67 9.16
C ALA A 535 -22.12 -19.72 8.30
N PHE A 536 -20.99 -20.02 8.93
CA PHE A 536 -19.70 -20.18 8.29
C PHE A 536 -19.11 -21.55 8.63
N GLU A 537 -18.50 -22.16 7.63
CA GLU A 537 -17.64 -23.32 7.75
C GLU A 537 -16.20 -22.81 7.90
N GLU A 538 -15.51 -23.24 8.96
CA GLU A 538 -14.10 -22.95 9.18
C GLU A 538 -13.27 -24.12 8.67
N TYR A 539 -12.37 -23.85 7.72
CA TYR A 539 -11.41 -24.85 7.26
C TYR A 539 -9.98 -24.33 7.37
N ILE A 540 -9.09 -25.27 7.66
CA ILE A 540 -7.66 -25.01 7.82
C ILE A 540 -7.04 -25.02 6.43
N VAL A 541 -6.29 -23.97 6.13
CA VAL A 541 -5.51 -23.84 4.90
C VAL A 541 -4.04 -23.90 5.26
N PHE A 542 -3.35 -24.85 4.67
CA PHE A 542 -1.91 -24.99 4.75
C PHE A 542 -1.26 -24.21 3.61
N HIS A 543 -0.15 -23.53 3.89
CA HIS A 543 0.70 -22.98 2.86
C HIS A 543 1.20 -24.10 1.95
N HIS A 544 1.20 -23.89 0.63
CA HIS A 544 1.48 -24.95 -0.35
C HIS A 544 2.82 -25.65 -0.12
N LYS A 545 3.87 -24.92 0.27
CA LYS A 545 5.19 -25.53 0.54
C LYS A 545 5.27 -26.18 1.93
N PHE A 546 4.41 -25.77 2.86
CA PHE A 546 4.19 -26.50 4.11
C PHE A 546 3.52 -27.86 3.83
N VAL A 547 2.59 -27.94 2.88
CA VAL A 547 2.01 -29.22 2.41
C VAL A 547 3.11 -30.14 1.87
N THR A 548 4.03 -29.63 1.04
CA THR A 548 5.17 -30.43 0.56
C THR A 548 6.06 -30.92 1.71
N TRP A 549 6.30 -30.10 2.73
CA TRP A 549 7.00 -30.53 3.95
C TRP A 549 6.23 -31.63 4.70
N MET A 550 4.91 -31.51 4.82
CA MET A 550 4.04 -32.52 5.45
C MET A 550 4.17 -33.87 4.75
N GLU A 551 4.02 -33.91 3.43
CA GLU A 551 4.13 -35.13 2.62
C GLU A 551 5.53 -35.76 2.74
N ALA A 552 6.60 -34.95 2.69
CA ALA A 552 7.98 -35.44 2.84
C ALA A 552 8.24 -36.08 4.22
N ASN A 553 7.47 -35.70 5.24
CA ASN A 553 7.57 -36.20 6.60
C ASN A 553 6.47 -37.22 6.96
N GLY A 554 5.68 -37.67 5.98
CA GLY A 554 4.66 -38.71 6.15
C GLY A 554 3.35 -38.25 6.80
N TYR A 555 3.09 -36.95 6.83
CA TYR A 555 1.82 -36.37 7.25
C TYR A 555 0.85 -36.30 6.06
N ASP A 556 -0.39 -36.73 6.26
CA ASP A 556 -1.47 -36.64 5.26
C ASP A 556 -2.12 -35.23 5.30
N PRO A 557 -2.00 -34.40 4.27
CA PRO A 557 -2.60 -33.06 4.23
C PRO A 557 -4.13 -33.06 4.19
N ALA A 558 -4.76 -34.16 3.76
CA ALA A 558 -6.21 -34.30 3.70
C ALA A 558 -6.83 -34.67 5.06
N ARG A 559 -6.01 -35.11 6.01
CA ARG A 559 -6.46 -35.41 7.37
C ARG A 559 -6.79 -34.11 8.11
N ARG A 560 -7.89 -34.13 8.87
CA ARG A 560 -8.23 -33.07 9.83
C ARG A 560 -7.36 -33.23 11.09
N TYR A 561 -6.48 -32.27 11.34
CA TYR A 561 -5.64 -32.18 12.53
C TYR A 561 -6.27 -31.27 13.59
N THR A 562 -6.02 -31.54 14.87
CA THR A 562 -6.33 -30.57 15.94
C THR A 562 -5.35 -29.40 15.90
N GLN A 563 -5.68 -28.30 16.61
CA GLN A 563 -4.77 -27.15 16.68
C GLN A 563 -3.44 -27.52 17.37
N GLU A 564 -3.49 -28.38 18.39
CA GLU A 564 -2.30 -28.86 19.10
C GLU A 564 -1.40 -29.71 18.19
N GLU A 565 -1.98 -30.61 17.38
CA GLU A 565 -1.23 -31.40 16.39
C GLU A 565 -0.56 -30.48 15.35
N ILE A 566 -1.26 -29.43 14.90
CA ILE A 566 -0.73 -28.44 13.97
C ILE A 566 0.42 -27.66 14.58
N ASP A 567 0.27 -27.19 15.82
CA ASP A 567 1.30 -26.42 16.51
C ASP A 567 2.56 -27.28 16.71
N GLU A 568 2.42 -28.55 17.07
CA GLU A 568 3.53 -29.50 17.14
C GLU A 568 4.21 -29.74 15.78
N MET A 569 3.44 -29.83 14.69
CA MET A 569 3.98 -29.94 13.34
C MET A 569 4.76 -28.69 12.96
N VAL A 570 4.19 -27.51 13.18
CA VAL A 570 4.86 -26.24 12.88
C VAL A 570 6.18 -26.13 13.64
N VAL A 571 6.23 -26.51 14.92
CA VAL A 571 7.47 -26.53 15.75
C VAL A 571 8.56 -27.42 15.15
N LYS A 572 8.19 -28.56 14.57
CA LYS A 572 9.14 -29.49 13.90
C LYS A 572 9.58 -28.99 12.53
N SER A 573 8.80 -28.11 11.90
CA SER A 573 9.09 -27.61 10.57
C SER A 573 10.15 -26.50 10.57
N PRO A 574 10.86 -26.29 9.44
CA PRO A 574 11.77 -25.15 9.27
C PRO A 574 11.09 -23.78 9.35
N TYR A 575 9.74 -23.73 9.33
CA TYR A 575 8.95 -22.50 9.44
C TYR A 575 8.77 -22.01 10.89
N TYR A 576 9.14 -22.81 11.89
CA TYR A 576 9.06 -22.39 13.30
C TYR A 576 10.00 -21.21 13.58
N LYS A 577 9.48 -20.09 14.10
CA LYS A 577 10.24 -18.84 14.31
C LYS A 577 10.81 -18.24 13.03
N ALA A 578 10.19 -18.54 11.90
CA ALA A 578 10.55 -18.06 10.58
C ALA A 578 9.33 -17.50 9.83
N THR A 579 8.31 -17.04 10.57
CA THR A 579 7.16 -16.34 10.02
C THR A 579 7.30 -14.84 10.18
N SER A 580 6.52 -14.08 9.42
CA SER A 580 6.46 -12.61 9.56
C SER A 580 6.23 -12.11 10.99
N ASN A 581 5.60 -12.89 11.86
CA ASN A 581 5.21 -12.49 13.21
C ASN A 581 6.19 -12.94 14.31
N ASP A 582 7.11 -13.86 14.02
CA ASP A 582 7.98 -14.47 15.04
C ASP A 582 9.44 -14.66 14.61
N VAL A 583 9.81 -14.16 13.44
CA VAL A 583 11.20 -14.05 12.98
C VAL A 583 11.99 -13.06 13.85
N ASP A 584 13.29 -13.29 13.99
CA ASP A 584 14.19 -12.24 14.47
C ASP A 584 14.27 -11.09 13.45
N TRP A 585 13.54 -10.01 13.72
CA TRP A 585 13.45 -8.86 12.83
C TRP A 585 14.80 -8.14 12.60
N LEU A 586 15.71 -8.15 13.58
CA LEU A 586 17.04 -7.56 13.39
C LEU A 586 17.86 -8.41 12.43
N MET A 587 17.80 -9.74 12.57
CA MET A 587 18.44 -10.65 11.62
C MET A 587 17.83 -10.54 10.22
N LYS A 588 16.50 -10.36 10.10
CA LYS A 588 15.84 -10.06 8.82
C LYS A 588 16.40 -8.79 8.16
N VAL A 589 16.58 -7.71 8.93
CA VAL A 589 17.16 -6.45 8.42
C VAL A 589 18.62 -6.63 7.99
N LYS A 590 19.42 -7.35 8.77
CA LYS A 590 20.80 -7.68 8.40
C LYS A 590 20.88 -8.51 7.12
N MET A 591 19.98 -9.49 6.98
CA MET A 591 19.85 -10.29 5.76
C MET A 591 19.51 -9.41 4.56
N GLN A 592 18.54 -8.49 4.69
CA GLN A 592 18.25 -7.50 3.65
C GLN A 592 19.51 -6.71 3.27
N GLY A 593 20.28 -6.22 4.24
CA GLY A 593 21.52 -5.48 3.98
C GLY A 593 22.60 -6.31 3.26
N ARG A 594 22.78 -7.58 3.63
CA ARG A 594 23.71 -8.49 2.95
C ARG A 594 23.29 -8.79 1.52
N ILE A 595 22.00 -8.99 1.28
CA ILE A 595 21.43 -9.17 -0.06
C ILE A 595 21.57 -7.88 -0.89
N GLN A 596 21.32 -6.72 -0.28
CA GLN A 596 21.33 -5.41 -0.95
C GLN A 596 22.67 -5.08 -1.63
N LYS A 597 23.80 -5.61 -1.11
CA LYS A 597 25.13 -5.48 -1.72
C LYS A 597 25.19 -6.02 -3.15
N TRP A 598 24.35 -7.00 -3.46
CA TRP A 598 24.28 -7.71 -4.73
C TRP A 598 23.05 -7.31 -5.56
N VAL A 599 22.38 -6.20 -5.18
CA VAL A 599 21.24 -5.63 -5.91
C VAL A 599 21.53 -4.16 -6.25
N ASP A 600 21.70 -3.86 -7.54
CA ASP A 600 22.08 -2.53 -8.03
C ASP A 600 20.96 -1.49 -7.90
N HIS A 601 19.69 -1.88 -8.01
CA HIS A 601 18.55 -1.02 -7.67
C HIS A 601 18.27 -1.02 -6.16
N SER A 602 17.15 -1.56 -5.69
CA SER A 602 16.77 -1.62 -4.28
C SER A 602 15.90 -2.86 -4.04
N ILE A 603 15.47 -3.06 -2.80
CA ILE A 603 14.65 -4.19 -2.36
C ILE A 603 13.38 -3.64 -1.73
N SER A 604 12.22 -4.07 -2.22
CA SER A 604 10.95 -3.85 -1.53
C SER A 604 10.76 -4.93 -0.49
N VAL A 605 10.78 -4.52 0.78
CA VAL A 605 10.52 -5.40 1.91
C VAL A 605 9.80 -4.62 3.00
N THR A 606 8.82 -5.27 3.61
CA THR A 606 8.07 -4.73 4.74
C THR A 606 8.42 -5.53 6.00
N ILE A 607 8.81 -4.82 7.05
CA ILE A 607 8.97 -5.44 8.37
C ILE A 607 7.59 -5.48 9.01
N ASN A 608 6.94 -6.64 8.90
CA ASN A 608 5.68 -6.91 9.57
C ASN A 608 5.95 -7.12 11.07
N LEU A 609 5.26 -6.37 11.92
CA LEU A 609 5.44 -6.34 13.36
C LEU A 609 4.10 -6.66 14.06
N PRO A 610 4.09 -7.46 15.13
CA PRO A 610 2.92 -7.64 15.98
C PRO A 610 2.40 -6.33 16.58
N ASN A 611 1.12 -6.31 16.96
CA ASN A 611 0.45 -5.11 17.44
C ASN A 611 0.98 -4.57 18.78
N ASP A 612 1.62 -5.42 19.59
CA ASP A 612 2.17 -5.13 20.93
C ASP A 612 3.61 -4.63 20.90
N VAL A 613 4.24 -4.54 19.72
CA VAL A 613 5.59 -4.01 19.54
C VAL A 613 5.66 -2.53 19.92
N ASP A 614 6.74 -2.13 20.60
CA ASP A 614 7.02 -0.75 20.98
C ASP A 614 7.69 0.08 19.87
N GLU A 615 7.64 1.41 20.02
CA GLU A 615 8.31 2.34 19.10
C GLU A 615 9.84 2.15 19.10
N ASN A 616 10.43 1.69 20.21
CA ASN A 616 11.87 1.49 20.32
C ASN A 616 12.38 0.38 19.40
N LEU A 617 11.60 -0.69 19.18
CA LEU A 617 11.96 -1.72 18.21
C LEU A 617 11.98 -1.14 16.80
N VAL A 618 10.99 -0.33 16.40
CA VAL A 618 10.96 0.35 15.09
C VAL A 618 12.21 1.22 14.90
N ASN A 619 12.57 2.01 15.92
CA ASN A 619 13.80 2.80 15.92
C ASN A 619 15.05 1.91 15.70
N ARG A 620 15.19 0.83 16.47
CA ARG A 620 16.33 -0.09 16.34
C ARG A 620 16.42 -0.70 14.94
N LEU A 621 15.28 -1.09 14.36
CA LEU A 621 15.22 -1.68 13.02
C LEU A 621 15.65 -0.68 11.94
N TYR A 622 15.18 0.57 12.01
CA TYR A 622 15.58 1.60 11.06
C TYR A 622 17.06 1.97 11.17
N VAL A 623 17.58 2.11 12.39
CA VAL A 623 19.03 2.36 12.60
C VAL A 623 19.87 1.19 12.11
N GLU A 624 19.43 -0.04 12.36
CA GLU A 624 20.13 -1.24 11.86
C GLU A 624 20.07 -1.33 10.33
N ALA A 625 18.96 -0.96 9.70
CA ALA A 625 18.82 -0.94 8.25
C ALA A 625 19.80 0.06 7.61
N TRP A 626 19.93 1.25 8.18
CA TRP A 626 20.93 2.23 7.76
C TRP A 626 22.36 1.68 7.88
N LYS A 627 22.70 1.14 9.05
CA LYS A 627 24.04 0.58 9.32
C LYS A 627 24.38 -0.63 8.45
N SER A 628 23.36 -1.43 8.10
CA SER A 628 23.52 -2.63 7.26
C SER A 628 23.67 -2.31 5.78
N GLY A 629 23.54 -1.05 5.37
CA GLY A 629 23.63 -0.63 3.98
C GLY A 629 22.35 -0.91 3.17
N CYS A 630 21.20 -1.05 3.84
CA CYS A 630 19.91 -1.09 3.14
C CYS A 630 19.71 0.24 2.39
N LYS A 631 18.99 0.19 1.27
CA LYS A 631 18.64 1.39 0.49
C LYS A 631 17.32 2.02 0.93
N GLY A 632 16.43 1.23 1.51
CA GLY A 632 15.20 1.71 2.14
C GLY A 632 14.64 0.70 3.13
N CYS A 633 13.68 1.13 3.93
CA CYS A 633 13.01 0.30 4.92
C CYS A 633 11.60 0.80 5.19
N THR A 634 10.66 -0.14 5.35
CA THR A 634 9.27 0.13 5.69
C THR A 634 8.83 -0.82 6.80
N VAL A 635 8.13 -0.30 7.81
CA VAL A 635 7.50 -1.12 8.85
C VAL A 635 5.98 -1.12 8.68
N TYR A 636 5.37 -2.26 8.98
CA TYR A 636 3.92 -2.39 9.10
C TYR A 636 3.63 -3.08 10.43
N ARG A 637 2.99 -2.36 11.35
CA ARG A 637 2.57 -2.92 12.64
C ARG A 637 1.12 -3.37 12.53
N ASP A 638 0.83 -4.59 12.96
CA ASP A 638 -0.53 -5.09 12.97
C ASP A 638 -1.45 -4.16 13.78
N GLY A 639 -2.63 -3.86 13.23
CA GLY A 639 -3.56 -2.87 13.79
C GLY A 639 -3.17 -1.39 13.60
N SER A 640 -2.03 -1.05 12.97
CA SER A 640 -1.71 0.35 12.61
C SER A 640 -2.51 0.87 11.41
N ARG A 641 -3.16 -0.04 10.67
CA ARG A 641 -4.14 0.22 9.62
C ARG A 641 -5.23 -0.86 9.68
N SER A 642 -6.40 -0.59 9.12
CA SER A 642 -7.46 -1.61 8.98
C SER A 642 -6.94 -2.83 8.22
N GLY A 643 -6.84 -3.97 8.90
CA GLY A 643 -6.23 -5.19 8.39
C GLY A 643 -7.13 -5.97 7.42
N VAL A 644 -6.51 -6.72 6.51
CA VAL A 644 -7.16 -7.64 5.55
C VAL A 644 -6.98 -9.12 5.96
N LEU A 645 -6.04 -9.42 6.86
CA LEU A 645 -5.71 -10.78 7.29
C LEU A 645 -5.84 -10.90 8.81
N ILE A 646 -6.63 -11.87 9.28
CA ILE A 646 -6.86 -12.14 10.70
C ILE A 646 -6.06 -13.40 11.06
N SER A 647 -5.20 -13.32 12.09
CA SER A 647 -4.42 -14.47 12.56
C SER A 647 -5.29 -15.46 13.36
N THR A 648 -4.91 -16.73 13.36
CA THR A 648 -5.62 -17.83 14.04
C THR A 648 -5.47 -17.84 15.56
N LYS A 649 -4.55 -17.06 16.12
CA LYS A 649 -4.38 -16.96 17.57
C LYS A 649 -5.46 -16.05 18.13
N SER A 650 -6.57 -16.63 18.56
CA SER A 650 -7.39 -16.02 19.59
C SER A 650 -6.55 -15.97 20.87
N ASN A 651 -5.88 -14.84 21.13
CA ASN A 651 -5.35 -14.50 22.44
C ASN A 651 -6.54 -14.45 23.42
N LYS A 652 -6.88 -15.61 23.99
CA LYS A 652 -7.86 -15.72 25.07
C LYS A 652 -7.25 -15.46 26.44
N ASP A 653 -5.93 -15.31 26.55
CA ASP A 653 -5.30 -14.94 27.81
C ASP A 653 -4.39 -13.72 27.64
N LYS A 654 -4.65 -12.70 28.46
CA LYS A 654 -4.06 -11.34 28.48
C LYS A 654 -4.52 -10.34 27.42
N LYS A 655 -5.84 -10.21 27.23
CA LYS A 655 -6.42 -8.87 27.13
C LYS A 655 -6.67 -8.38 28.55
N GLU A 656 -5.92 -7.38 29.01
CA GLU A 656 -6.52 -6.41 29.93
C GLU A 656 -7.61 -5.70 29.14
N GLY A 657 -8.77 -6.33 29.08
CA GLY A 657 -9.97 -5.74 28.53
C GLY A 657 -10.37 -4.57 29.41
N LEU A 658 -10.75 -3.46 28.78
CA LEU A 658 -11.67 -2.52 29.39
C LEU A 658 -12.81 -3.31 30.04
N PRO A 659 -13.26 -2.93 31.25
CA PRO A 659 -14.15 -3.75 32.04
C PRO A 659 -15.42 -4.10 31.26
N PRO A 660 -15.94 -5.33 31.39
CA PRO A 660 -17.14 -5.75 30.70
C PRO A 660 -18.27 -4.75 31.01
N CYS A 661 -19.00 -4.33 29.96
CA CYS A 661 -20.26 -3.62 30.11
C CYS A 661 -21.14 -4.39 31.09
N LYS A 662 -21.25 -3.88 32.32
CA LYS A 662 -22.22 -4.36 33.28
C LYS A 662 -23.62 -4.18 32.68
N PRO A 663 -24.56 -5.11 32.91
CA PRO A 663 -25.97 -4.82 32.69
C PRO A 663 -26.35 -3.54 33.46
N PRO A 664 -27.24 -2.70 32.90
CA PRO A 664 -27.43 -1.32 33.31
C PRO A 664 -27.79 -1.21 34.80
N THR A 665 -27.01 -0.45 35.56
CA THR A 665 -27.50 0.09 36.83
C THR A 665 -28.39 1.27 36.46
N VAL A 666 -29.71 1.09 36.55
CA VAL A 666 -30.64 2.22 36.44
C VAL A 666 -30.32 3.17 37.59
N VAL A 667 -29.61 4.25 37.31
CA VAL A 667 -29.45 5.34 38.28
C VAL A 667 -30.79 6.03 38.38
N GLU A 668 -31.58 5.70 39.42
CA GLU A 668 -32.87 6.37 39.70
C GLU A 668 -32.70 7.89 39.86
N VAL A 669 -31.47 8.37 40.13
CA VAL A 669 -31.15 9.77 40.34
C VAL A 669 -30.18 10.30 39.28
N ARG A 670 -30.66 11.25 38.45
CA ARG A 670 -29.82 11.99 37.48
C ARG A 670 -28.68 12.73 38.21
N PRO A 671 -27.41 12.56 37.78
CA PRO A 671 -26.29 13.34 38.30
C PRO A 671 -26.49 14.85 38.22
N ARG A 672 -25.92 15.60 39.16
CA ARG A 672 -26.04 17.07 39.18
C ARG A 672 -25.31 17.72 38.01
N ILE A 673 -24.19 17.15 37.59
CA ILE A 673 -23.33 17.63 36.50
C ILE A 673 -23.13 16.48 35.50
N LEU A 674 -23.24 16.79 34.22
CA LEU A 674 -22.90 15.89 33.11
C LEU A 674 -21.92 16.60 32.18
N GLU A 675 -20.93 15.87 31.65
CA GLU A 675 -20.13 16.35 30.52
C GLU A 675 -21.03 16.43 29.28
N ALA A 676 -20.78 17.33 28.35
CA ALA A 676 -21.66 17.53 27.21
C ALA A 676 -20.94 17.96 25.93
N ASP A 677 -21.37 17.38 24.81
CA ASP A 677 -20.94 17.75 23.47
C ASP A 677 -21.91 18.74 22.83
N VAL A 678 -21.38 19.67 22.04
CA VAL A 678 -22.18 20.65 21.29
C VAL A 678 -22.14 20.32 19.80
N VAL A 679 -23.25 19.84 19.27
CA VAL A 679 -23.43 19.50 17.84
C VAL A 679 -24.22 20.61 17.18
N ARG A 680 -23.66 21.21 16.12
CA ARG A 680 -24.33 22.24 15.32
C ARG A 680 -24.63 21.70 13.93
N PHE A 681 -25.81 21.99 13.42
CA PHE A 681 -26.22 21.56 12.08
C PHE A 681 -27.13 22.60 11.44
N GLN A 682 -27.14 22.64 10.11
CA GLN A 682 -27.98 23.53 9.33
C GLN A 682 -28.84 22.69 8.41
N ASN A 683 -30.16 22.89 8.47
CA ASN A 683 -31.11 22.27 7.56
C ASN A 683 -31.88 23.40 6.86
N ASN A 684 -31.77 23.48 5.54
CA ASN A 684 -32.26 24.61 4.74
C ASN A 684 -31.67 25.96 5.20
N LYS A 685 -32.53 26.95 5.51
CA LYS A 685 -32.13 28.28 5.99
C LYS A 685 -32.06 28.37 7.53
N GLU A 686 -32.39 27.30 8.25
CA GLU A 686 -32.44 27.29 9.72
C GLU A 686 -31.19 26.67 10.32
N LYS A 687 -30.59 27.36 11.29
CA LYS A 687 -29.45 26.87 12.07
C LYS A 687 -29.96 26.24 13.36
N TRP A 688 -29.40 25.10 13.72
CA TRP A 688 -29.81 24.32 14.89
C TRP A 688 -28.59 23.95 15.74
N VAL A 689 -28.84 23.80 17.04
CA VAL A 689 -27.84 23.33 18.00
C VAL A 689 -28.44 22.23 18.88
N ALA A 690 -27.62 21.20 19.15
CA ALA A 690 -27.91 20.14 20.09
C ALA A 690 -26.78 20.01 21.12
N PHE A 691 -27.15 19.90 22.39
CA PHE A 691 -26.28 19.62 23.52
C PHE A 691 -26.55 18.19 23.97
N VAL A 692 -25.55 17.32 23.82
CA VAL A 692 -25.65 15.91 24.20
C VAL A 692 -24.90 15.71 25.50
N GLY A 693 -25.64 15.51 26.60
CA GLY A 693 -25.07 15.18 27.90
C GLY A 693 -24.63 13.73 27.95
N LEU A 694 -23.42 13.49 28.44
CA LEU A 694 -22.75 12.20 28.52
C LEU A 694 -22.66 11.72 29.97
N LEU A 695 -22.94 10.45 30.19
CA LEU A 695 -22.67 9.74 31.44
C LEU A 695 -21.77 8.54 31.13
N ASP A 696 -20.57 8.52 31.71
CA ASP A 696 -19.55 7.49 31.46
C ASP A 696 -19.27 7.30 29.96
N GLY A 697 -19.13 8.41 29.22
CA GLY A 697 -18.82 8.42 27.79
C GLY A 697 -20.00 8.08 26.86
N HIS A 698 -21.20 7.86 27.38
CA HIS A 698 -22.38 7.51 26.56
C HIS A 698 -23.46 8.58 26.60
N PRO A 699 -24.23 8.79 25.50
CA PRO A 699 -25.37 9.72 25.49
C PRO A 699 -26.39 9.38 26.58
N TYR A 700 -26.62 10.34 27.47
CA TYR A 700 -27.53 10.23 28.61
C TYR A 700 -28.75 11.14 28.45
N GLU A 701 -28.57 12.34 27.88
CA GLU A 701 -29.66 13.27 27.58
C GLU A 701 -29.31 14.20 26.43
N ILE A 702 -30.32 14.80 25.83
CA ILE A 702 -30.16 15.73 24.71
C ILE A 702 -31.05 16.97 24.92
N PHE A 703 -30.49 18.14 24.63
CA PHE A 703 -31.20 19.41 24.56
C PHE A 703 -31.01 19.97 23.15
N THR A 704 -32.06 20.42 22.49
CA THR A 704 -31.95 20.86 21.09
C THR A 704 -32.97 21.94 20.78
N GLY A 705 -32.57 22.90 19.93
CA GLY A 705 -33.47 23.86 19.33
C GLY A 705 -32.76 24.76 18.31
N LEU A 706 -33.49 25.77 17.84
CA LEU A 706 -33.02 26.72 16.85
C LEU A 706 -31.91 27.61 17.43
N GLN A 707 -30.93 27.91 16.58
CA GLN A 707 -29.91 28.90 16.82
C GLN A 707 -30.37 30.20 16.16
N ASP A 708 -31.20 30.96 16.88
CA ASP A 708 -31.61 32.31 16.49
C ASP A 708 -30.61 33.35 17.01
N ASP A 709 -30.36 34.41 16.24
CA ASP A 709 -29.45 35.50 16.60
C ASP A 709 -30.11 36.50 17.59
N ASP A 710 -31.45 36.55 17.65
CA ASP A 710 -32.21 37.46 18.55
C ASP A 710 -32.75 36.76 19.84
N GLU A 711 -33.21 35.50 19.76
CA GLU A 711 -33.76 34.73 20.91
C GLU A 711 -32.97 33.45 21.29
N GLY A 712 -31.93 33.09 20.53
CA GLY A 712 -31.23 31.81 20.67
C GLY A 712 -29.99 31.81 21.58
N ILE A 713 -29.32 30.66 21.65
CA ILE A 713 -28.10 30.47 22.45
C ILE A 713 -26.87 30.90 21.63
N LEU A 714 -26.35 32.11 21.94
CA LEU A 714 -25.12 32.64 21.35
C LEU A 714 -23.88 31.90 21.88
N LEU A 715 -23.35 30.99 21.08
CA LEU A 715 -22.14 30.22 21.37
C LEU A 715 -21.03 30.47 20.34
N PRO A 716 -19.80 30.80 20.77
CA PRO A 716 -18.66 30.90 19.86
C PRO A 716 -18.44 29.57 19.10
N LYS A 717 -18.08 29.66 17.81
CA LYS A 717 -17.81 28.47 16.97
C LYS A 717 -16.71 27.55 17.53
N SER A 718 -15.81 28.09 18.37
CA SER A 718 -14.72 27.33 18.99
C SER A 718 -15.15 26.42 20.14
N VAL A 719 -16.40 26.51 20.62
CA VAL A 719 -16.89 25.69 21.73
C VAL A 719 -17.54 24.43 21.18
N THR A 720 -16.90 23.28 21.38
CA THR A 720 -17.40 21.97 20.91
C THR A 720 -17.82 21.05 22.07
N SER A 721 -17.46 21.39 23.31
CA SER A 721 -17.79 20.64 24.52
C SER A 721 -17.97 21.58 25.73
N GLY A 722 -18.60 21.08 26.80
CA GLY A 722 -18.85 21.78 28.06
C GLY A 722 -19.55 20.88 29.08
N ARG A 723 -20.27 21.45 30.04
CA ARG A 723 -20.97 20.73 31.12
C ARG A 723 -22.41 21.17 31.28
N ILE A 724 -23.33 20.24 31.48
CA ILE A 724 -24.74 20.52 31.79
C ILE A 724 -24.96 20.34 33.29
N ILE A 725 -25.37 21.40 33.97
CA ILE A 725 -25.56 21.48 35.41
C ILE A 725 -27.06 21.62 35.71
N LYS A 726 -27.58 20.82 36.63
CA LYS A 726 -28.95 20.95 37.13
C LYS A 726 -28.98 21.72 38.44
N ASN A 727 -29.74 22.80 38.45
CA ASN A 727 -30.01 23.65 39.59
C ASN A 727 -31.51 23.57 39.97
N VAL A 728 -31.81 23.89 41.22
CA VAL A 728 -33.18 23.97 41.74
C VAL A 728 -33.31 25.35 42.36
N ASP A 729 -34.21 26.16 41.83
CA ASP A 729 -34.45 27.52 42.30
C ASP A 729 -35.25 27.50 43.61
N GLU A 730 -35.29 28.63 44.33
CA GLU A 730 -35.93 28.75 45.66
C GLU A 730 -37.43 28.38 45.64
N ASP A 731 -38.08 28.50 44.48
CA ASP A 731 -39.49 28.17 44.24
C ASP A 731 -39.73 26.67 43.93
N GLY A 732 -38.69 25.84 43.94
CA GLY A 732 -38.76 24.39 43.67
C GLY A 732 -38.71 24.00 42.18
N THR A 733 -38.59 24.98 41.27
CA THR A 733 -38.46 24.76 39.82
C THR A 733 -37.06 24.25 39.46
N LYS A 734 -36.95 23.30 38.54
CA LYS A 734 -35.68 22.68 38.11
C LYS A 734 -35.14 23.38 36.86
N ARG A 735 -33.95 23.97 36.96
CA ARG A 735 -33.25 24.69 35.88
C ARG A 735 -32.03 23.91 35.38
N TYR A 736 -31.74 23.96 34.08
CA TYR A 736 -30.57 23.31 33.47
C TYR A 736 -29.66 24.37 32.83
N ASP A 737 -28.40 24.39 33.20
CA ASP A 737 -27.43 25.39 32.74
C ASP A 737 -26.27 24.72 31.99
N PHE A 738 -25.74 25.36 30.95
CA PHE A 738 -24.57 24.87 30.20
C PHE A 738 -23.35 25.73 30.49
N GLN A 739 -22.27 25.12 30.97
CA GLN A 739 -21.02 25.80 31.33
C GLN A 739 -19.88 25.36 30.40
N PHE A 740 -19.10 26.30 29.88
CA PHE A 740 -17.93 26.03 29.06
C PHE A 740 -16.78 26.98 29.41
N GLU A 741 -15.55 26.62 29.02
CA GLU A 741 -14.37 27.48 29.18
C GLU A 741 -14.10 28.26 27.89
N ASN A 742 -13.92 29.57 28.02
CA ASN A 742 -13.58 30.41 26.87
C ASN A 742 -12.08 30.32 26.51
N LYS A 743 -11.66 30.90 25.37
CA LYS A 743 -10.26 30.87 24.90
C LYS A 743 -9.23 31.46 25.88
N ARG A 744 -9.68 32.14 26.94
CA ARG A 744 -8.83 32.73 27.99
C ARG A 744 -8.89 31.95 29.31
N GLY A 745 -9.55 30.78 29.34
CA GLY A 745 -9.66 29.91 30.52
C GLY A 745 -10.72 30.32 31.54
N TYR A 746 -11.56 31.32 31.25
CA TYR A 746 -12.65 31.71 32.15
C TYR A 746 -13.90 30.86 31.90
N LYS A 747 -14.55 30.45 32.99
CA LYS A 747 -15.82 29.72 32.97
C LYS A 747 -16.95 30.66 32.59
N THR A 748 -17.71 30.31 31.56
CA THR A 748 -18.92 31.02 31.12
C THR A 748 -20.11 30.07 31.25
N THR A 749 -21.16 30.51 31.93
CA THR A 749 -22.38 29.72 32.15
C THR A 749 -23.54 30.35 31.38
N ILE A 750 -24.24 29.53 30.59
CA ILE A 750 -25.50 29.85 29.93
C ILE A 750 -26.61 29.25 30.78
N GLU A 751 -27.37 30.10 31.44
CA GLU A 751 -28.48 29.67 32.30
C GLU A 751 -29.75 29.37 31.49
N GLY A 752 -30.56 28.42 31.98
CA GLY A 752 -31.92 28.18 31.48
C GLY A 752 -32.00 27.49 30.11
N LEU A 753 -31.14 26.52 29.84
CA LEU A 753 -31.08 25.78 28.57
C LEU A 753 -32.45 25.18 28.17
N SER A 754 -33.23 24.68 29.13
CA SER A 754 -34.56 24.10 28.91
C SER A 754 -35.66 25.13 28.62
N GLU A 755 -35.46 26.39 28.99
CA GLU A 755 -36.43 27.48 28.83
C GLU A 755 -36.18 28.31 27.58
N LYS A 756 -34.94 28.27 27.07
CA LYS A 756 -34.52 28.94 25.83
C LYS A 756 -34.94 28.23 24.54
N PHE A 757 -35.43 27.00 24.63
CA PHE A 757 -35.94 26.27 23.48
C PHE A 757 -37.47 26.30 23.46
N ASN A 758 -38.05 26.30 22.27
CA ASN A 758 -39.50 26.19 22.10
C ASN A 758 -40.02 24.95 22.86
N LYS A 759 -41.10 25.13 23.63
CA LYS A 759 -41.72 24.11 24.49
C LYS A 759 -42.03 22.81 23.74
N GLU A 760 -42.33 22.88 22.45
CA GLU A 760 -42.60 21.70 21.63
C GLU A 760 -41.35 20.82 21.44
N TYR A 761 -40.22 21.39 21.01
CA TYR A 761 -38.96 20.64 20.86
C TYR A 761 -38.41 20.13 22.19
N TRP A 762 -38.63 20.89 23.26
CA TRP A 762 -38.25 20.48 24.62
C TRP A 762 -38.97 19.21 25.07
N ASN A 763 -40.27 19.08 24.77
CA ASN A 763 -41.03 17.87 25.14
C ASN A 763 -40.50 16.61 24.43
N TYR A 764 -40.14 16.73 23.14
CA TYR A 764 -39.54 15.60 22.42
C TYR A 764 -38.10 15.31 22.88
N ALA A 765 -37.28 16.33 23.11
CA ALA A 765 -35.94 16.17 23.67
C ALA A 765 -35.98 15.47 25.05
N LYS A 766 -37.00 15.76 25.88
CA LYS A 766 -37.24 15.10 27.16
C LYS A 766 -37.63 13.62 27.00
N LEU A 767 -38.44 13.29 25.99
CA LEU A 767 -38.80 11.91 25.67
C LEU A 767 -37.55 11.11 25.24
N ILE A 768 -36.76 11.66 24.32
CA ILE A 768 -35.52 11.05 23.82
C ILE A 768 -34.51 10.88 24.97
N SER A 769 -34.36 11.92 25.80
CA SER A 769 -33.54 11.84 27.01
C SER A 769 -34.03 10.75 27.96
N GLY A 770 -35.34 10.54 28.09
CA GLY A 770 -35.90 9.43 28.85
C GLY A 770 -35.40 8.08 28.34
N VAL A 771 -35.49 7.86 27.02
CA VAL A 771 -35.02 6.63 26.36
C VAL A 771 -33.51 6.42 26.51
N LEU A 772 -32.71 7.48 26.35
CA LEU A 772 -31.26 7.45 26.52
C LEU A 772 -30.83 7.11 27.96
N ARG A 773 -31.56 7.62 28.97
CA ARG A 773 -31.32 7.28 30.38
C ARG A 773 -31.51 5.81 30.69
N TYR A 774 -32.44 5.16 30.00
CA TYR A 774 -32.63 3.70 30.08
C TYR A 774 -31.62 2.90 29.27
N ARG A 775 -30.58 3.56 28.72
CA ARG A 775 -29.49 2.94 27.93
C ARG A 775 -30.02 2.10 26.77
N MET A 776 -31.12 2.52 26.14
CA MET A 776 -31.59 1.91 24.91
C MET A 776 -30.49 2.01 23.84
N PRO A 777 -30.21 0.93 23.08
CA PRO A 777 -29.20 0.97 22.03
C PRO A 777 -29.43 2.13 21.06
N ILE A 778 -28.38 2.88 20.72
CA ILE A 778 -28.47 4.15 20.00
C ILE A 778 -29.13 3.97 18.63
N GLU A 779 -28.91 2.84 17.95
CA GLU A 779 -29.57 2.52 16.69
C GLU A 779 -31.09 2.40 16.82
N GLN A 780 -31.59 1.86 17.94
CA GLN A 780 -33.02 1.77 18.23
C GLN A 780 -33.59 3.15 18.57
N VAL A 781 -32.83 3.99 19.29
CA VAL A 781 -33.23 5.37 19.58
C VAL A 781 -33.36 6.17 18.28
N ILE A 782 -32.39 6.05 17.37
CA ILE A 782 -32.42 6.72 16.07
C ILE A 782 -33.60 6.21 15.22
N LYS A 783 -33.89 4.91 15.23
CA LYS A 783 -35.07 4.36 14.55
C LYS A 783 -36.38 4.90 15.14
N LEU A 784 -36.46 5.01 16.46
CA LEU A 784 -37.62 5.57 17.15
C LEU A 784 -37.82 7.05 16.78
N VAL A 785 -36.78 7.86 16.87
CA VAL A 785 -36.79 9.28 16.43
C VAL A 785 -37.19 9.36 14.96
N GLY A 786 -36.60 8.51 14.12
CA GLY A 786 -36.87 8.33 12.70
C GLY A 786 -38.30 7.89 12.34
N SER A 787 -39.03 7.31 13.27
CA SER A 787 -40.41 6.86 13.07
C SER A 787 -41.46 7.90 13.47
N LEU A 788 -41.07 8.99 14.14
CA LEU A 788 -42.00 10.06 14.53
C LEU A 788 -42.59 10.72 13.28
N GLN A 789 -43.89 10.58 13.06
CA GLN A 789 -44.65 11.31 12.04
C GLN A 789 -45.35 12.49 12.71
N LEU A 790 -44.92 13.70 12.39
CA LEU A 790 -45.39 14.93 13.02
C LEU A 790 -45.93 15.88 11.95
N ASN A 791 -47.06 16.53 12.21
CA ASN A 791 -47.88 17.26 11.22
C ASN A 791 -47.27 18.60 10.74
N SER A 792 -46.03 18.92 11.09
CA SER A 792 -45.36 20.20 10.81
C SER A 792 -44.04 19.99 10.06
N GLU A 793 -43.82 20.74 8.97
CA GLU A 793 -42.59 20.68 8.17
C GLU A 793 -41.33 21.05 8.97
N ASN A 794 -41.42 22.00 9.91
CA ASN A 794 -40.30 22.43 10.77
C ASN A 794 -39.86 21.35 11.78
N ILE A 795 -40.76 20.43 12.12
CA ILE A 795 -40.44 19.32 13.04
C ILE A 795 -39.74 18.17 12.31
N ASN A 796 -40.00 18.01 11.01
CA ASN A 796 -39.30 17.02 10.18
C ASN A 796 -37.83 17.41 9.95
N THR A 797 -37.52 18.70 9.80
CA THR A 797 -36.12 19.19 9.72
C THR A 797 -35.39 19.04 11.05
N TRP A 798 -36.06 19.31 12.18
CA TRP A 798 -35.54 19.09 13.53
C TRP A 798 -35.17 17.62 13.79
N LYS A 799 -36.08 16.69 13.49
CA LYS A 799 -35.89 15.25 13.66
C LYS A 799 -34.65 14.72 12.95
N ASN A 800 -34.44 15.11 11.69
CA ASN A 800 -33.26 14.73 10.91
C ASN A 800 -31.96 15.23 11.57
N GLY A 801 -32.02 16.39 12.20
CA GLY A 801 -30.92 16.97 12.97
C GLY A 801 -30.55 16.17 14.21
N VAL A 802 -31.55 15.75 14.97
CA VAL A 802 -31.37 14.91 16.16
C VAL A 802 -30.82 13.53 15.79
N GLU A 803 -31.31 12.92 14.72
CA GLU A 803 -30.72 11.68 14.19
C GLU A 803 -29.23 11.85 13.86
N ARG A 804 -28.87 12.93 13.16
CA ARG A 804 -27.47 13.21 12.79
C ARG A 804 -26.58 13.42 14.02
N ALA A 805 -27.09 14.11 15.04
CA ALA A 805 -26.37 14.30 16.29
C ALA A 805 -26.12 12.99 17.04
N LEU A 806 -27.12 12.10 17.07
CA LEU A 806 -27.00 10.80 17.75
C LEU A 806 -26.18 9.77 16.96
N LYS A 807 -26.14 9.85 15.63
CA LYS A 807 -25.34 8.94 14.77
C LYS A 807 -23.84 8.95 15.09
N LYS A 808 -23.32 10.06 15.60
CA LYS A 808 -21.91 10.17 16.03
C LYS A 808 -21.54 9.18 17.15
N TYR A 809 -22.54 8.67 17.88
CA TYR A 809 -22.36 7.74 18.98
C TYR A 809 -22.72 6.29 18.61
N ILE A 810 -22.99 6.01 17.34
CA ILE A 810 -23.07 4.64 16.82
C ILE A 810 -21.64 4.08 16.74
N GLN A 811 -21.44 2.86 17.24
CA GLN A 811 -20.17 2.15 17.06
C GLN A 811 -19.95 1.81 15.59
N ASP A 812 -18.78 2.15 15.07
CA ASP A 812 -18.42 1.84 13.68
C ASP A 812 -18.51 0.33 13.41
N GLY A 813 -19.12 -0.04 12.29
CA GLY A 813 -19.43 -1.43 11.93
C GLY A 813 -20.87 -1.86 12.24
N THR A 814 -21.68 -1.04 12.92
CA THR A 814 -23.09 -1.35 13.18
C THR A 814 -23.90 -1.41 11.88
N GLU A 815 -24.60 -2.52 11.63
CA GLU A 815 -25.42 -2.71 10.42
C GLU A 815 -26.70 -1.85 10.40
N ALA A 816 -27.01 -1.27 9.24
CA ALA A 816 -28.24 -0.51 9.00
C ALA A 816 -29.39 -1.42 8.55
N LYS A 817 -29.88 -2.26 9.48
CA LYS A 817 -30.94 -3.24 9.23
C LYS A 817 -32.20 -2.62 8.61
N GLY A 818 -32.64 -3.17 7.47
CA GLY A 818 -33.87 -2.78 6.76
C GLY A 818 -33.73 -1.62 5.76
N LYS A 819 -32.51 -1.14 5.48
CA LYS A 819 -32.25 -0.19 4.39
C LYS A 819 -31.51 -0.88 3.25
N LYS A 820 -32.09 -0.82 2.05
CA LYS A 820 -31.45 -1.30 0.81
C LYS A 820 -30.51 -0.25 0.27
N CYS A 821 -29.34 -0.69 -0.21
CA CYS A 821 -28.42 0.17 -0.93
C CYS A 821 -29.12 0.73 -2.18
N PRO A 822 -29.16 2.06 -2.37
CA PRO A 822 -29.78 2.64 -3.56
C PRO A 822 -29.03 2.34 -4.86
N ASN A 823 -27.77 1.87 -4.78
CA ASN A 823 -26.94 1.56 -5.94
C ASN A 823 -26.97 0.07 -6.33
N CYS A 824 -27.00 -0.86 -5.37
CA CYS A 824 -27.00 -2.30 -5.67
C CYS A 824 -28.22 -3.08 -5.13
N GLY A 825 -29.15 -2.43 -4.43
CA GLY A 825 -30.36 -3.06 -3.89
C GLY A 825 -30.14 -3.99 -2.68
N ASN A 826 -28.90 -4.30 -2.32
CA ASN A 826 -28.56 -5.20 -1.21
C ASN A 826 -28.72 -4.52 0.16
N GLU A 827 -29.09 -5.29 1.18
CA GLU A 827 -29.23 -4.83 2.57
C GLU A 827 -27.90 -4.85 3.34
N THR A 828 -26.80 -4.49 2.68
CA THR A 828 -25.45 -4.58 3.21
C THR A 828 -24.88 -3.21 3.59
N LEU A 829 -25.75 -2.31 4.07
CA LEU A 829 -25.34 -0.99 4.53
C LEU A 829 -24.85 -1.06 5.98
N ILE A 830 -23.64 -0.61 6.26
CA ILE A 830 -23.08 -0.46 7.61
C ILE A 830 -22.88 1.03 7.94
N TYR A 831 -22.95 1.38 9.22
CA TYR A 831 -22.54 2.70 9.70
C TYR A 831 -21.02 2.72 9.93
N GLN A 832 -20.35 3.63 9.25
CA GLN A 832 -18.91 3.86 9.40
C GLN A 832 -18.66 5.36 9.31
N GLU A 833 -18.04 5.95 10.34
CA GLU A 833 -17.70 7.38 10.43
C GLU A 833 -18.93 8.30 10.29
N GLY A 834 -20.10 7.85 10.76
CA GLY A 834 -21.36 8.58 10.64
C GLY A 834 -22.01 8.54 9.25
N CYS A 835 -21.43 7.81 8.30
CA CYS A 835 -21.97 7.57 6.95
C CYS A 835 -22.50 6.14 6.79
N LEU A 836 -23.44 5.93 5.88
CA LEU A 836 -23.92 4.61 5.48
C LEU A 836 -23.07 4.10 4.32
N ILE A 837 -22.32 3.01 4.51
CA ILE A 837 -21.45 2.41 3.50
C ILE A 837 -21.99 1.03 3.13
N CYS A 838 -22.18 0.79 1.84
CA CYS A 838 -22.56 -0.54 1.36
C CYS A 838 -21.32 -1.42 1.26
N THR A 839 -21.25 -2.50 2.04
CA THR A 839 -20.13 -3.44 2.00
C THR A 839 -20.08 -4.27 0.72
N SER A 840 -21.18 -4.35 -0.04
CA SER A 840 -21.22 -5.08 -1.32
C SER A 840 -20.73 -4.27 -2.52
N CYS A 841 -21.05 -2.97 -2.62
CA CYS A 841 -20.69 -2.16 -3.79
C CYS A 841 -19.87 -0.90 -3.47
N GLY A 842 -19.57 -0.65 -2.19
CA GLY A 842 -18.76 0.49 -1.75
C GLY A 842 -19.49 1.84 -1.80
N ALA A 843 -20.77 1.88 -2.16
CA ALA A 843 -21.53 3.13 -2.20
C ALA A 843 -21.68 3.72 -0.79
N SER A 844 -21.22 4.96 -0.60
CA SER A 844 -21.32 5.70 0.66
C SER A 844 -22.34 6.83 0.57
N ARG A 845 -23.21 6.96 1.58
CA ARG A 845 -24.09 8.11 1.75
C ARG A 845 -23.89 8.69 3.14
N CYS A 846 -23.27 9.86 3.19
CA CYS A 846 -23.11 10.62 4.42
C CYS A 846 -24.38 11.43 4.71
N GLY A 847 -24.75 11.45 6.00
CA GLY A 847 -26.00 12.04 6.48
C GLY A 847 -25.94 13.54 6.61
#